data_AF-A0AA88XS77-F1
#
_entry.id   AF-A0AA88XS77-F1
#
_cell.length_a   1.000
_cell.length_b   1.000
_cell.length_c   1.000
_cell.angle_alpha   90.00
_cell.angle_beta   90.00
_cell.angle_gamma   90.00
#
_symmetry.space_group_name_H-M   'P 1'
#
loop_
_entity.id
_entity.type
_entity.pdbx_description
1 polymer ?
#
loop_
_entity_poly.entity_id
_entity_poly.type
_entity_poly.pdbx_seq_one_letter_code
_entity_poly.pdbx_strand_id
1 'polypeptide(L)'
;MTGLHDGLSPTLMREVRARQPFLFKWCVFALALVYVTSYKRVDVRQRALETISLRNEAKMHRIRKRAAIETDSQITKSELLRLQPYEDLNIIKTEQSSQGFLVEKLQETYKNIPVFDGALTVEVSKDGILTGGATGTLIQDIERDLPDVNTRLSKDMALDIAVKAEVDENRRSDIGDEKIELWIYPWEDSKAKLVYYVQYLIETEPAKRPTMIIDAQSGEILERFSALENICSSDSVKGFGGNVKQGKIEYGKYPYCIQPTQKCLLENEYVRVVDMNESENETSTTQETISYQCSTGLNDTDKGAFSPSLDAFFYGTIVAKMYEEWIVLRVHFGKDVDNAMWNGKNVSFGDGDYMFYPLVSLDIVGHEIGHGVVDQNSNLFYMRQSGGINEAFADILGESAVAFFSESNVDWNIGKEVTRQMPFLRTFENPELDGSIAHVDNYTAEQVPHRLSGPFRLAFYNIVAKHNVSFRNAFRAFDRTNKLYWHHMSTYQQAGCDVIKAAYDLGLNVGIFQKSFSAIGVTDCFTLENIPYLTFNRTSSGIKVSEDSHPIFKFKTPLWTANVSVLTTSTEGDVEIRVSDQSDFSCNQSSTIVSNKKLTFEPDGGVDIYIELYAATNNTLNVDLLVSYECNESWKPNMTEYSFDTMLSYCVYHFECGLPMPEGFC
;
A
#
# COMPACT_ATOMS: atom_id res chain seq x y z
N MET A 1 49.75 -36.16 20.42
CA MET A 1 50.80 -36.82 19.61
C MET A 1 51.54 -35.73 18.85
N THR A 2 52.57 -35.09 19.42
CA THR A 2 54.01 -35.47 19.38
C THR A 2 54.63 -35.40 17.98
N GLY A 3 55.49 -34.41 17.78
CA GLY A 3 56.41 -34.27 16.64
C GLY A 3 57.27 -33.02 16.78
N LEU A 4 58.40 -33.15 17.46
CA LEU A 4 59.39 -32.13 17.84
C LEU A 4 60.64 -32.22 16.93
N HIS A 5 61.41 -31.11 16.91
CA HIS A 5 62.83 -30.95 16.51
C HIS A 5 63.16 -30.81 15.01
N ASP A 6 64.10 -29.97 14.54
CA ASP A 6 65.00 -28.99 15.17
C ASP A 6 65.68 -28.15 14.06
N GLY A 7 66.09 -26.93 14.39
CA GLY A 7 67.36 -26.34 13.94
C GLY A 7 67.38 -25.55 12.63
N LEU A 8 67.48 -24.21 12.73
CA LEU A 8 68.40 -23.40 11.93
C LEU A 8 68.65 -22.01 12.56
N SER A 9 69.90 -21.83 13.00
CA SER A 9 70.72 -20.68 13.40
C SER A 9 70.22 -19.20 13.38
N PRO A 10 70.59 -18.35 14.37
CA PRO A 10 70.30 -16.90 14.43
C PRO A 10 71.06 -16.00 13.42
N THR A 11 71.83 -16.55 12.49
CA THR A 11 72.68 -15.77 11.57
C THR A 11 72.02 -15.35 10.26
N LEU A 12 70.76 -15.73 9.99
CA LEU A 12 70.01 -15.27 8.82
C LEU A 12 69.10 -14.04 9.11
N MET A 13 69.12 -13.53 10.34
CA MET A 13 68.34 -12.36 10.77
C MET A 13 69.08 -11.01 10.61
N ARG A 14 70.24 -10.98 9.93
CA ARG A 14 71.07 -9.76 9.83
C ARG A 14 71.44 -9.31 8.41
N GLU A 15 70.97 -9.97 7.35
CA GLU A 15 71.28 -9.58 5.96
C GLU A 15 70.10 -9.17 5.08
N VAL A 16 68.87 -9.10 5.60
CA VAL A 16 67.70 -8.61 4.82
C VAL A 16 67.27 -7.18 5.21
N ARG A 17 68.02 -6.52 6.10
CA ARG A 17 67.77 -5.13 6.53
C ARG A 17 68.64 -4.09 5.82
N ALA A 18 68.84 -4.24 4.51
CA ALA A 18 69.42 -3.20 3.68
C ALA A 18 69.18 -3.48 2.19
N ARG A 19 67.97 -3.17 1.69
CA ARG A 19 67.64 -2.72 0.31
C ARG A 19 66.14 -2.90 0.05
N GLN A 20 65.37 -1.82 0.19
CA GLN A 20 64.07 -1.64 -0.47
C GLN A 20 64.30 -1.30 -1.97
N PRO A 21 63.26 -1.12 -2.83
CA PRO A 21 62.12 -1.99 -3.13
C PRO A 21 61.84 -2.00 -4.67
N PHE A 22 61.87 -3.14 -5.36
CA PHE A 22 61.30 -3.27 -6.71
C PHE A 22 60.81 -4.70 -6.83
N LEU A 23 59.59 -4.92 -7.38
CA LEU A 23 58.92 -6.22 -7.61
C LEU A 23 57.83 -6.67 -6.61
N PHE A 24 56.99 -5.76 -6.11
CA PHE A 24 55.67 -6.12 -5.56
C PHE A 24 54.57 -5.13 -6.00
N LYS A 25 54.54 -4.86 -7.30
CA LYS A 25 53.36 -4.40 -8.05
C LYS A 25 53.37 -5.25 -9.32
N TRP A 26 52.20 -5.58 -9.87
CA TRP A 26 51.98 -6.57 -10.96
C TRP A 26 51.68 -8.00 -10.51
N CYS A 27 50.59 -8.21 -9.76
CA CYS A 27 49.83 -9.49 -9.82
C CYS A 27 48.35 -9.40 -9.36
N VAL A 28 47.72 -8.21 -9.38
CA VAL A 28 46.26 -8.07 -9.13
C VAL A 28 45.56 -7.17 -10.18
N PHE A 29 46.24 -6.84 -11.28
CA PHE A 29 45.63 -6.07 -12.38
C PHE A 29 45.46 -6.95 -13.62
N ALA A 30 44.48 -7.84 -13.60
CA ALA A 30 43.97 -8.52 -14.80
C ALA A 30 42.62 -9.18 -14.54
N LEU A 31 41.57 -8.36 -14.32
CA LEU A 31 40.15 -8.60 -14.62
C LEU A 31 39.29 -7.53 -13.92
N ALA A 32 39.51 -6.27 -14.27
CA ALA A 32 38.48 -5.25 -14.18
C ALA A 32 38.24 -4.81 -15.62
N LEU A 33 37.26 -5.44 -16.28
CA LEU A 33 36.56 -4.72 -17.35
C LEU A 33 36.13 -3.40 -16.72
N VAL A 34 36.66 -2.29 -17.22
CA VAL A 34 36.15 -0.96 -16.89
C VAL A 34 34.76 -0.90 -17.53
N TYR A 35 33.76 -1.38 -16.82
CA TYR A 35 32.41 -0.88 -17.02
C TYR A 35 32.47 0.60 -16.68
N VAL A 36 32.42 1.44 -17.72
CA VAL A 36 32.12 2.86 -17.54
C VAL A 36 30.72 2.87 -16.92
N THR A 37 30.65 3.05 -15.61
CA THR A 37 29.36 3.12 -14.91
C THR A 37 28.85 4.54 -15.05
N SER A 38 27.69 4.66 -15.68
CA SER A 38 26.88 5.87 -15.84
C SER A 38 26.41 6.42 -14.49
N TYR A 39 25.69 7.54 -14.52
CA TYR A 39 24.90 7.98 -13.37
C TYR A 39 24.10 6.82 -12.75
N LYS A 40 23.80 6.90 -11.46
CA LYS A 40 23.06 5.87 -10.71
C LYS A 40 21.80 6.44 -10.10
N ARG A 41 20.70 5.73 -10.33
CA ARG A 41 19.46 5.90 -9.56
C ARG A 41 19.67 5.27 -8.19
N VAL A 42 19.50 6.07 -7.15
CA VAL A 42 19.69 5.67 -5.75
C VAL A 42 18.36 5.83 -5.03
N ASP A 43 17.87 4.72 -4.49
CA ASP A 43 16.73 4.73 -3.59
C ASP A 43 17.12 5.48 -2.31
N VAL A 44 16.41 6.58 -2.06
CA VAL A 44 16.66 7.49 -0.94
C VAL A 44 16.42 6.81 0.40
N ARG A 45 15.41 5.95 0.49
CA ARG A 45 15.06 5.22 1.71
C ARG A 45 16.19 4.27 2.08
N GLN A 46 16.66 3.48 1.11
CA GLN A 46 17.77 2.56 1.31
C GLN A 46 19.04 3.32 1.72
N ARG A 47 19.37 4.43 1.02
CA ARG A 47 20.56 5.24 1.34
C ARG A 47 20.51 5.82 2.76
N ALA A 48 19.37 6.39 3.15
CA ALA A 48 19.19 6.97 4.48
C ALA A 48 19.38 5.91 5.59
N LEU A 49 18.80 4.72 5.41
CA LEU A 49 18.95 3.59 6.34
C LEU A 49 20.40 3.13 6.47
N GLU A 50 21.12 2.99 5.35
CA GLU A 50 22.54 2.62 5.37
C GLU A 50 23.39 3.65 6.11
N THR A 51 23.16 4.94 5.89
CA THR A 51 23.93 6.02 6.54
C THR A 51 23.68 6.04 8.05
N ILE A 52 22.42 5.87 8.49
CA ILE A 52 22.07 5.78 9.91
C ILE A 52 22.71 4.54 10.54
N SER A 53 22.67 3.40 9.87
CA SER A 53 23.28 2.15 10.32
C SER A 53 24.80 2.31 10.54
N LEU A 54 25.52 2.81 9.53
CA LEU A 54 26.97 3.06 9.62
C LEU A 54 27.35 4.04 10.73
N ARG A 55 26.52 5.08 10.95
CA ARG A 55 26.72 6.03 12.05
C ARG A 55 26.55 5.37 13.41
N ASN A 56 25.55 4.52 13.56
CA ASN A 56 25.31 3.76 14.79
C ASN A 56 26.46 2.77 15.06
N GLU A 57 26.97 2.08 14.04
CA GLU A 57 28.14 1.20 14.17
C GLU A 57 29.41 1.98 14.58
N ALA A 58 29.67 3.13 13.94
CA ALA A 58 30.80 3.99 14.28
C ALA A 58 30.71 4.51 15.73
N LYS A 59 29.50 4.87 16.18
CA LYS A 59 29.22 5.27 17.56
C LYS A 59 29.49 4.13 18.54
N MET A 60 29.00 2.92 18.25
CA MET A 60 29.26 1.72 19.06
C MET A 60 30.74 1.36 19.11
N HIS A 61 31.49 1.54 18.02
CA HIS A 61 32.94 1.33 17.99
C HIS A 61 33.71 2.35 18.85
N ARG A 62 33.30 3.62 18.84
CA ARG A 62 33.88 4.67 19.70
C ARG A 62 33.60 4.43 21.19
N ILE A 63 32.38 4.00 21.53
CA ILE A 63 32.01 3.57 22.89
C ILE A 63 32.91 2.42 23.35
N ARG A 64 33.10 1.41 22.51
CA ARG A 64 34.01 0.26 22.79
C ARG A 64 35.46 0.68 23.01
N LYS A 65 35.92 1.78 22.39
CA LYS A 65 37.29 2.31 22.53
C LYS A 65 37.47 3.32 23.67
N ARG A 66 36.44 3.61 24.49
CA ARG A 66 36.48 4.62 25.58
C ARG A 66 36.97 6.00 25.13
N ALA A 67 36.68 6.38 23.88
CA ALA A 67 36.95 7.73 23.40
C ALA A 67 35.89 8.71 23.94
N ALA A 68 36.26 9.99 24.12
CA ALA A 68 35.30 11.02 24.51
C ALA A 68 34.15 11.08 23.47
N ILE A 69 32.91 11.02 23.97
CA ILE A 69 31.71 11.17 23.14
C ILE A 69 31.51 12.67 22.95
N GLU A 70 31.91 13.21 21.81
CA GLU A 70 31.45 14.54 21.38
C GLU A 70 29.93 14.54 21.31
N THR A 71 29.31 15.68 21.65
CA THR A 71 27.90 15.94 21.44
C THR A 71 27.52 15.59 20.00
N ASP A 72 26.56 14.68 19.83
CA ASP A 72 26.11 14.17 18.54
C ASP A 72 25.62 15.35 17.68
N SER A 73 26.44 15.84 16.75
CA SER A 73 26.04 16.92 15.84
C SER A 73 24.87 16.42 14.99
N GLN A 74 23.80 17.21 14.85
CA GLN A 74 22.64 16.80 14.05
C GLN A 74 23.10 16.40 12.63
N ILE A 75 22.61 15.26 12.12
CA ILE A 75 22.89 14.84 10.74
C ILE A 75 22.29 15.86 9.79
N THR A 76 23.06 16.33 8.82
CA THR A 76 22.53 17.17 7.74
C THR A 76 21.91 16.32 6.64
N LYS A 77 21.06 16.91 5.79
CA LYS A 77 20.48 16.20 4.63
C LYS A 77 21.57 15.70 3.68
N SER A 78 22.61 16.51 3.46
CA SER A 78 23.76 16.16 2.63
C SER A 78 24.53 14.96 3.19
N GLU A 79 24.72 14.90 4.51
CA GLU A 79 25.34 13.73 5.16
C GLU A 79 24.45 12.50 5.10
N LEU A 80 23.14 12.64 5.38
CA LEU A 80 22.17 11.55 5.36
C LEU A 80 22.16 10.84 4.00
N LEU A 81 22.20 11.64 2.92
CA LEU A 81 22.05 11.20 1.54
C LEU A 81 23.38 11.06 0.79
N ARG A 82 24.51 11.40 1.43
CA ARG A 82 25.87 11.32 0.88
C ARG A 82 26.05 12.14 -0.39
N LEU A 83 25.50 13.35 -0.39
CA LEU A 83 25.61 14.29 -1.51
C LEU A 83 27.06 14.73 -1.69
N GLN A 84 27.47 14.87 -2.94
CA GLN A 84 28.75 15.45 -3.31
C GLN A 84 28.69 16.98 -3.27
N PRO A 85 29.84 17.70 -3.24
CA PRO A 85 29.85 19.17 -3.13
C PRO A 85 29.16 19.93 -4.28
N TYR A 86 28.87 19.26 -5.38
CA TYR A 86 28.20 19.78 -6.56
C TYR A 86 26.74 19.30 -6.67
N GLU A 87 26.26 18.50 -5.70
CA GLU A 87 24.88 18.06 -5.56
C GLU A 87 24.23 18.83 -4.40
N ASP A 88 23.03 19.36 -4.60
CA ASP A 88 22.30 20.09 -3.56
C ASP A 88 20.79 19.80 -3.64
N LEU A 89 20.07 20.08 -2.56
CA LEU A 89 18.63 19.82 -2.42
C LEU A 89 17.87 21.10 -2.11
N ASN A 90 17.04 21.53 -3.05
CA ASN A 90 16.16 22.67 -2.86
C ASN A 90 14.81 22.25 -2.29
N ILE A 91 14.38 22.89 -1.20
CA ILE A 91 13.05 22.64 -0.63
C ILE A 91 12.00 23.24 -1.57
N ILE A 92 11.11 22.38 -2.09
CA ILE A 92 9.98 22.77 -2.92
C ILE A 92 8.77 23.08 -2.05
N LYS A 93 8.48 22.20 -1.08
CA LYS A 93 7.28 22.27 -0.24
C LYS A 93 7.55 21.62 1.12
N THR A 94 6.89 22.14 2.14
CA THR A 94 6.89 21.55 3.48
C THR A 94 5.45 21.39 3.96
N GLU A 95 5.12 20.23 4.49
CA GLU A 95 3.82 19.96 5.12
C GLU A 95 3.99 19.23 6.45
N GLN A 96 3.04 19.41 7.36
CA GLN A 96 3.06 18.67 8.62
C GLN A 96 2.27 17.37 8.48
N SER A 97 2.87 16.24 8.84
CA SER A 97 2.17 14.96 8.89
C SER A 97 1.21 14.90 10.07
N SER A 98 0.22 14.00 9.99
CA SER A 98 -0.71 13.74 11.10
C SER A 98 -0.02 13.16 12.35
N GLN A 99 1.21 12.65 12.21
CA GLN A 99 2.07 12.22 13.32
C GLN A 99 2.91 13.37 13.91
N GLY A 100 2.79 14.59 13.36
CA GLY A 100 3.42 15.80 13.88
C GLY A 100 4.83 16.08 13.36
N PHE A 101 5.34 15.30 12.39
CA PHE A 101 6.61 15.55 11.70
C PHE A 101 6.42 16.59 10.58
N LEU A 102 7.49 17.30 10.22
CA LEU A 102 7.54 18.08 8.99
C LEU A 102 8.04 17.17 7.87
N VAL A 103 7.25 17.01 6.82
CA VAL A 103 7.62 16.32 5.59
C VAL A 103 8.03 17.39 4.58
N GLU A 104 9.29 17.38 4.16
CA GLU A 104 9.83 18.31 3.19
C GLU A 104 10.02 17.62 1.85
N LYS A 105 9.37 18.12 0.80
CA LYS A 105 9.62 17.73 -0.60
C LYS A 105 10.78 18.53 -1.14
N LEU A 106 11.78 17.83 -1.67
CA LEU A 106 13.04 18.38 -2.14
C LEU A 106 13.24 18.07 -3.63
N GLN A 107 13.82 19.01 -4.36
CA GLN A 107 14.32 18.87 -5.73
C GLN A 107 15.84 18.75 -5.68
N GLU A 108 16.38 17.69 -6.24
CA GLU A 108 17.82 17.55 -6.47
C GLU A 108 18.29 18.51 -7.55
N THR A 109 19.46 19.09 -7.31
CA THR A 109 20.19 19.91 -8.27
C THR A 109 21.63 19.43 -8.38
N TYR A 110 22.18 19.50 -9.59
CA TYR A 110 23.58 19.27 -9.89
C TYR A 110 24.17 20.55 -10.48
N LYS A 111 25.15 21.14 -9.81
CA LYS A 111 25.74 22.45 -10.14
C LYS A 111 24.68 23.55 -10.34
N ASN A 112 23.70 23.59 -9.43
CA ASN A 112 22.54 24.50 -9.45
C ASN A 112 21.55 24.30 -10.62
N ILE A 113 21.67 23.21 -11.38
CA ILE A 113 20.72 22.83 -12.42
C ILE A 113 19.83 21.72 -11.86
N PRO A 114 18.49 21.84 -11.94
CA PRO A 114 17.60 20.80 -11.44
C PRO A 114 17.77 19.48 -12.20
N VAL A 115 17.72 18.37 -11.47
CA VAL A 115 17.85 17.02 -12.03
C VAL A 115 16.46 16.42 -12.25
N PHE A 116 16.19 16.00 -13.48
CA PHE A 116 14.95 15.35 -13.86
C PHE A 116 14.84 14.02 -13.12
N ASP A 117 13.68 13.75 -12.51
CA ASP A 117 13.39 12.58 -11.65
C ASP A 117 14.22 12.50 -10.34
N GLY A 118 15.06 13.50 -10.06
CA GLY A 118 15.74 13.67 -8.77
C GLY A 118 14.84 14.37 -7.76
N ALA A 119 13.77 13.72 -7.31
CA ALA A 119 12.84 14.27 -6.34
C ALA A 119 12.67 13.32 -5.15
N LEU A 120 12.67 13.90 -3.95
CA LEU A 120 12.57 13.11 -2.72
C LEU A 120 11.83 13.86 -1.62
N THR A 121 11.43 13.11 -0.60
CA THR A 121 10.93 13.66 0.65
C THR A 121 11.79 13.22 1.82
N VAL A 122 11.93 14.10 2.81
CA VAL A 122 12.56 13.80 4.10
C VAL A 122 11.63 14.20 5.24
N GLU A 123 11.66 13.41 6.31
CA GLU A 123 10.93 13.65 7.53
C GLU A 123 11.82 14.29 8.59
N VAL A 124 11.33 15.38 9.17
CA VAL A 124 12.00 16.18 10.19
C VAL A 124 11.11 16.25 11.43
N SER A 125 11.68 16.04 12.60
CA SER A 125 11.00 16.24 13.87
C SER A 125 10.65 17.72 14.10
N LYS A 126 9.77 17.99 15.07
CA LYS A 126 9.42 19.37 15.47
C LYS A 126 10.63 20.20 15.92
N ASP A 127 11.69 19.54 16.39
CA ASP A 127 12.93 20.17 16.84
C ASP A 127 13.98 20.32 15.71
N GLY A 128 13.58 20.09 14.45
CA GLY A 128 14.47 20.21 13.29
C GLY A 128 15.39 19.01 13.06
N ILE A 129 15.16 17.88 13.74
CA ILE A 129 16.02 16.69 13.66
C ILE A 129 15.50 15.74 12.59
N LEU A 130 16.33 15.36 11.62
CA LEU A 130 15.98 14.32 10.64
C LEU A 130 15.67 13.00 11.36
N THR A 131 14.48 12.45 11.12
CA THR A 131 14.03 11.20 11.76
C THR A 131 14.63 9.96 11.09
N GLY A 132 15.18 10.13 9.89
CA GLY A 132 15.61 9.05 9.00
C GLY A 132 14.51 8.55 8.06
N GLY A 133 13.27 9.03 8.21
CA GLY A 133 12.23 8.84 7.21
C GLY A 133 12.59 9.62 5.95
N ALA A 134 12.82 8.91 4.85
CA ALA A 134 13.08 9.51 3.55
C ALA A 134 12.60 8.56 2.44
N THR A 135 12.07 9.10 1.35
CA THR A 135 11.65 8.33 0.17
C THR A 135 11.81 9.14 -1.11
N GLY A 136 11.86 8.47 -2.26
CA GLY A 136 12.10 9.07 -3.57
C GLY A 136 13.43 8.62 -4.18
N THR A 137 13.86 9.35 -5.20
CA THR A 137 15.02 8.97 -6.03
C THR A 137 16.06 10.08 -6.02
N LEU A 138 17.33 9.69 -5.87
CA LEU A 138 18.49 10.53 -6.14
C LEU A 138 19.23 10.03 -7.36
N ILE A 139 19.79 10.94 -8.13
CA ILE A 139 20.60 10.63 -9.31
C ILE A 139 22.05 11.00 -8.99
N GLN A 140 22.83 10.01 -8.57
CA GLN A 140 24.23 10.20 -8.18
C GLN A 140 25.19 9.86 -9.31
N ASP A 141 26.47 10.20 -9.15
CA ASP A 141 27.55 9.95 -10.11
C ASP A 141 27.38 10.72 -11.46
N ILE A 142 26.57 11.80 -11.48
CA ILE A 142 26.31 12.63 -12.67
C ILE A 142 27.61 13.22 -13.24
N GLU A 143 28.59 13.54 -12.40
CA GLU A 143 29.86 14.15 -12.82
C GLU A 143 30.69 13.27 -13.76
N ARG A 144 30.41 11.97 -13.80
CA ARG A 144 31.07 11.03 -14.72
C ARG A 144 30.58 11.20 -16.15
N ASP A 145 29.32 11.61 -16.30
CA ASP A 145 28.67 11.84 -17.58
C ASP A 145 28.76 13.32 -17.98
N LEU A 146 28.57 14.23 -17.03
CA LEU A 146 28.52 15.68 -17.21
C LEU A 146 29.52 16.40 -16.28
N PRO A 147 30.83 16.33 -16.56
CA PRO A 147 31.86 16.99 -15.74
C PRO A 147 31.77 18.51 -15.76
N ASP A 148 31.06 19.10 -16.72
CA ASP A 148 30.68 20.51 -16.77
C ASP A 148 29.25 20.67 -17.31
N VAL A 149 28.67 21.84 -17.09
CA VAL A 149 27.27 22.16 -17.47
C VAL A 149 27.21 23.34 -18.44
N ASN A 150 28.25 23.53 -19.25
CA ASN A 150 28.26 24.59 -20.26
C ASN A 150 27.38 24.17 -21.43
N THR A 151 26.52 25.07 -21.93
CA THR A 151 25.70 24.79 -23.12
C THR A 151 26.40 25.26 -24.39
N ARG A 152 26.27 24.50 -25.49
CA ARG A 152 26.68 24.98 -26.82
C ARG A 152 25.58 25.80 -27.48
N LEU A 153 24.33 25.45 -27.22
CA LEU A 153 23.16 26.19 -27.68
C LEU A 153 22.78 27.29 -26.68
N SER A 154 22.28 28.41 -27.18
CA SER A 154 21.59 29.41 -26.35
C SER A 154 20.13 29.02 -26.14
N LYS A 155 19.48 29.65 -25.15
CA LYS A 155 18.03 29.50 -24.93
C LYS A 155 17.20 29.83 -26.18
N ASP A 156 17.57 30.91 -26.89
CA ASP A 156 16.87 31.32 -28.12
C ASP A 156 17.06 30.31 -29.26
N MET A 157 18.26 29.72 -29.38
CA MET A 157 18.50 28.67 -30.37
C MET A 157 17.71 27.40 -30.05
N ALA A 158 17.58 27.04 -28.77
CA ALA A 158 16.75 25.91 -28.35
C ALA A 158 15.27 26.15 -28.64
N LEU A 159 14.77 27.38 -28.40
CA LEU A 159 13.43 27.78 -28.79
C LEU A 159 13.25 27.72 -30.31
N ASP A 160 14.20 28.24 -31.10
CA ASP A 160 14.13 28.19 -32.56
C ASP A 160 14.05 26.75 -33.09
N ILE A 161 14.83 25.83 -32.50
CA ILE A 161 14.74 24.39 -32.81
C ILE A 161 13.35 23.86 -32.46
N ALA A 162 12.84 24.18 -31.27
CA ALA A 162 11.54 23.72 -30.81
C ALA A 162 10.37 24.25 -31.65
N VAL A 163 10.46 25.52 -32.09
CA VAL A 163 9.45 26.16 -32.94
C VAL A 163 9.48 25.58 -34.34
N LYS A 164 10.66 25.46 -34.96
CA LYS A 164 10.81 24.83 -36.29
C LYS A 164 10.30 23.39 -36.35
N ALA A 165 10.42 22.67 -35.24
CA ALA A 165 9.92 21.30 -35.14
C ALA A 165 8.37 21.22 -35.11
N GLU A 166 7.67 22.26 -34.67
CA GLU A 166 6.19 22.29 -34.54
C GLU A 166 5.48 23.11 -35.63
N VAL A 167 6.04 24.25 -36.05
CA VAL A 167 5.46 25.18 -37.03
C VAL A 167 6.54 25.73 -37.97
N ASP A 168 6.13 26.19 -39.16
CA ASP A 168 7.03 26.85 -40.11
C ASP A 168 7.61 28.16 -39.53
N GLU A 169 8.85 28.53 -39.88
CA GLU A 169 9.63 29.63 -39.27
C GLU A 169 8.87 30.98 -39.24
N ASN A 170 7.91 31.16 -40.15
CA ASN A 170 7.12 32.37 -40.32
C ASN A 170 6.00 32.58 -39.27
N ARG A 171 5.83 31.69 -38.29
CA ARG A 171 4.76 31.78 -37.25
C ARG A 171 5.24 32.08 -35.83
N ARG A 172 6.51 32.51 -35.64
CA ARG A 172 7.05 32.88 -34.32
C ARG A 172 6.28 34.01 -33.63
N SER A 173 5.59 34.86 -34.38
CA SER A 173 4.72 35.92 -33.85
C SER A 173 3.46 35.43 -33.12
N ASP A 174 3.07 34.17 -33.33
CA ASP A 174 1.85 33.58 -32.78
C ASP A 174 2.11 32.85 -31.44
N ILE A 175 3.31 33.00 -30.89
CA ILE A 175 3.80 32.27 -29.71
C ILE A 175 3.84 33.21 -28.49
N GLY A 176 3.37 32.72 -27.35
CA GLY A 176 3.43 33.38 -26.04
C GLY A 176 3.75 32.39 -24.92
N ASP A 177 3.83 32.88 -23.68
CA ASP A 177 4.03 32.07 -22.46
C ASP A 177 5.19 31.05 -22.56
N GLU A 178 6.37 31.54 -22.93
CA GLU A 178 7.58 30.75 -23.11
C GLU A 178 8.26 30.41 -21.77
N LYS A 179 8.52 29.13 -21.56
CA LYS A 179 9.29 28.60 -20.43
C LYS A 179 10.46 27.77 -20.94
N ILE A 180 11.68 28.31 -20.79
CA ILE A 180 12.93 27.68 -21.25
C ILE A 180 13.91 27.55 -20.09
N GLU A 181 14.08 26.32 -19.62
CA GLU A 181 14.87 25.98 -18.45
C GLU A 181 15.92 24.92 -18.79
N LEU A 182 17.07 24.97 -18.10
CA LEU A 182 18.06 23.90 -18.18
C LEU A 182 17.75 22.83 -17.14
N TRP A 183 17.90 21.58 -17.54
CA TRP A 183 17.71 20.40 -16.68
C TRP A 183 18.83 19.39 -16.93
N ILE A 184 19.17 18.61 -15.91
CA ILE A 184 19.96 17.40 -16.07
C ILE A 184 18.98 16.24 -16.29
N TYR A 185 19.05 15.59 -17.44
CA TYR A 185 18.11 14.56 -17.83
C TYR A 185 18.79 13.18 -17.84
N PRO A 186 18.38 12.25 -16.97
CA PRO A 186 18.77 10.84 -17.06
C PRO A 186 18.29 10.25 -18.40
N TRP A 187 19.20 9.98 -19.34
CA TRP A 187 18.84 9.51 -20.69
C TRP A 187 19.26 8.05 -20.89
N GLU A 188 18.25 7.16 -20.94
CA GLU A 188 18.41 5.70 -21.00
C GLU A 188 19.32 5.17 -19.86
N ASP A 189 19.60 3.86 -19.79
CA ASP A 189 20.53 3.29 -18.80
C ASP A 189 22.01 3.65 -19.08
N SER A 190 22.25 4.61 -19.99
CA SER A 190 23.55 4.80 -20.62
C SER A 190 24.32 6.06 -20.21
N LYS A 191 23.72 7.28 -20.12
CA LYS A 191 24.39 8.54 -19.63
C LYS A 191 23.41 9.67 -19.26
N ALA A 192 23.77 10.55 -18.32
CA ALA A 192 23.05 11.80 -18.09
C ALA A 192 23.34 12.84 -19.19
N LYS A 193 22.33 13.60 -19.62
CA LYS A 193 22.45 14.68 -20.62
C LYS A 193 22.06 16.03 -20.02
N LEU A 194 22.73 17.10 -20.44
CA LEU A 194 22.29 18.48 -20.17
C LEU A 194 21.30 18.89 -21.26
N VAL A 195 20.09 19.29 -20.87
CA VAL A 195 18.99 19.53 -21.81
C VAL A 195 18.29 20.86 -21.54
N TYR A 196 17.71 21.44 -22.57
CA TYR A 196 16.69 22.48 -22.46
C TYR A 196 15.30 21.84 -22.39
N TYR A 197 14.57 22.10 -21.32
CA TYR A 197 13.13 21.95 -21.26
C TYR A 197 12.51 23.22 -21.87
N VAL A 198 11.95 23.08 -23.07
CA VAL A 198 11.35 24.18 -23.83
C VAL A 198 9.85 23.96 -23.88
N GLN A 199 9.09 24.89 -23.32
CA GLN A 199 7.63 24.92 -23.40
C GLN A 199 7.18 26.30 -23.85
N TYR A 200 6.17 26.37 -24.71
CA TYR A 200 5.60 27.64 -25.16
C TYR A 200 4.14 27.44 -25.56
N LEU A 201 3.33 28.50 -25.55
CA LEU A 201 1.93 28.51 -25.97
C LEU A 201 1.81 29.01 -27.41
N ILE A 202 1.08 28.27 -28.24
CA ILE A 202 0.62 28.72 -29.55
C ILE A 202 -0.86 29.05 -29.42
N GLU A 203 -1.21 30.34 -29.58
CA GLU A 203 -2.59 30.84 -29.47
C GLU A 203 -3.38 30.61 -30.78
N THR A 204 -3.55 29.35 -31.17
CA THR A 204 -4.45 28.92 -32.26
C THR A 204 -5.80 28.44 -31.72
N GLU A 205 -6.74 28.13 -32.61
CA GLU A 205 -7.96 27.38 -32.27
C GLU A 205 -7.88 25.96 -32.86
N PRO A 206 -7.62 24.90 -32.06
CA PRO A 206 -7.38 24.93 -30.62
C PRO A 206 -5.95 25.36 -30.25
N ALA A 207 -5.78 25.89 -29.03
CA ALA A 207 -4.48 26.37 -28.54
C ALA A 207 -3.56 25.18 -28.26
N LYS A 208 -2.27 25.28 -28.53
CA LYS A 208 -1.30 24.20 -28.24
C LYS A 208 -0.27 24.69 -27.26
N ARG A 209 0.31 23.80 -26.45
CA ARG A 209 1.48 24.14 -25.64
C ARG A 209 2.57 23.10 -25.83
N PRO A 210 3.24 23.10 -27.00
CA PRO A 210 4.34 22.20 -27.28
C PRO A 210 5.37 22.24 -26.15
N THR A 211 5.89 21.08 -25.80
CA THR A 211 6.95 20.89 -24.81
C THR A 211 7.98 19.92 -25.38
N MET A 212 9.24 20.31 -25.35
CA MET A 212 10.34 19.52 -25.89
C MET A 212 11.50 19.48 -24.92
N ILE A 213 12.18 18.34 -24.88
CA ILE A 213 13.46 18.18 -24.21
C ILE A 213 14.52 18.13 -25.30
N ILE A 214 15.39 19.13 -25.33
CA ILE A 214 16.38 19.33 -26.39
C ILE A 214 17.77 19.22 -25.80
N ASP A 215 18.61 18.35 -26.35
CA ASP A 215 20.01 18.23 -25.94
C ASP A 215 20.74 19.58 -26.12
N ALA A 216 21.28 20.12 -25.02
CA ALA A 216 21.82 21.48 -24.99
C ALA A 216 23.17 21.62 -25.73
N GLN A 217 23.75 20.51 -26.20
CA GLN A 217 24.98 20.49 -26.99
C GLN A 217 24.70 20.38 -28.49
N SER A 218 23.89 19.41 -28.87
CA SER A 218 23.67 19.00 -30.26
C SER A 218 22.44 19.65 -30.88
N GLY A 219 21.43 20.00 -30.08
CA GLY A 219 20.12 20.40 -30.57
C GLY A 219 19.23 19.24 -30.98
N GLU A 220 19.64 18.01 -30.71
CA GLU A 220 18.81 16.82 -30.87
C GLU A 220 17.57 16.94 -29.96
N ILE A 221 16.39 16.75 -30.54
CA ILE A 221 15.14 16.69 -29.78
C ILE A 221 15.06 15.27 -29.20
N LEU A 222 15.25 15.15 -27.89
CA LEU A 222 15.25 13.88 -27.17
C LEU A 222 13.82 13.44 -26.86
N GLU A 223 12.97 14.38 -26.44
CA GLU A 223 11.55 14.14 -26.20
C GLU A 223 10.72 15.27 -26.77
N ARG A 224 9.51 14.94 -27.20
CA ARG A 224 8.53 15.90 -27.73
C ARG A 224 7.12 15.49 -27.32
N PHE A 225 6.40 16.41 -26.69
CA PHE A 225 5.02 16.26 -26.26
C PHE A 225 4.32 17.64 -26.26
N SER A 226 3.04 17.72 -25.88
CA SER A 226 2.33 19.02 -25.72
C SER A 226 1.77 19.09 -24.30
N ALA A 227 2.17 20.05 -23.49
CA ALA A 227 1.67 20.24 -22.12
C ALA A 227 0.28 20.89 -22.03
N LEU A 228 -0.21 21.46 -23.13
CA LEU A 228 -1.64 21.56 -23.41
C LEU A 228 -1.88 20.44 -24.40
N GLU A 229 -2.03 19.23 -23.87
CA GLU A 229 -2.79 18.24 -24.60
C GLU A 229 -4.19 18.85 -24.70
N ASN A 230 -4.59 19.18 -25.92
CA ASN A 230 -5.98 19.48 -26.18
C ASN A 230 -6.76 18.20 -25.91
N ILE A 231 -7.11 18.00 -24.63
CA ILE A 231 -8.26 17.25 -24.20
C ILE A 231 -9.35 17.69 -25.16
N CYS A 232 -9.83 16.78 -26.03
CA CYS A 232 -11.04 17.04 -26.77
C CYS A 232 -12.06 17.61 -25.78
N SER A 233 -12.82 18.63 -26.16
CA SER A 233 -14.00 18.97 -25.39
C SER A 233 -14.72 17.66 -25.08
N SER A 234 -15.01 17.44 -23.80
CA SER A 234 -15.43 16.16 -23.22
C SER A 234 -16.73 15.57 -23.79
N ASP A 235 -17.23 16.17 -24.86
CA ASP A 235 -18.53 15.98 -25.47
C ASP A 235 -18.46 15.10 -26.74
N SER A 236 -17.25 14.66 -27.16
CA SER A 236 -17.03 14.02 -28.46
C SER A 236 -16.57 12.56 -28.45
N VAL A 237 -16.23 11.95 -27.31
CA VAL A 237 -15.90 10.50 -27.25
C VAL A 237 -17.04 9.73 -26.59
N LYS A 238 -17.91 9.17 -27.42
CA LYS A 238 -18.96 8.23 -27.02
C LYS A 238 -18.48 6.81 -27.35
N GLY A 239 -18.35 5.98 -26.32
CA GLY A 239 -18.06 4.56 -26.45
C GLY A 239 -19.24 3.74 -25.95
N PHE A 240 -19.41 2.54 -26.50
CA PHE A 240 -20.45 1.63 -26.02
C PHE A 240 -19.86 0.32 -25.56
N GLY A 241 -20.26 -0.10 -24.38
CA GLY A 241 -19.87 -1.33 -23.74
C GLY A 241 -21.05 -2.27 -23.50
N GLY A 242 -20.80 -3.31 -22.71
CA GLY A 242 -21.76 -4.34 -22.35
C GLY A 242 -21.98 -5.36 -23.47
N ASN A 243 -23.02 -6.17 -23.32
CA ASN A 243 -23.35 -7.25 -24.26
C ASN A 243 -24.87 -7.43 -24.42
N VAL A 244 -25.28 -8.35 -25.30
CA VAL A 244 -26.71 -8.62 -25.55
C VAL A 244 -27.49 -9.10 -24.32
N LYS A 245 -26.82 -9.62 -23.26
CA LYS A 245 -27.47 -10.02 -22.00
C LYS A 245 -27.64 -8.83 -21.06
N GLN A 246 -26.60 -8.02 -20.86
CA GLN A 246 -26.65 -6.82 -20.01
C GLN A 246 -27.40 -5.66 -20.65
N GLY A 247 -27.48 -5.66 -21.98
CA GLY A 247 -27.85 -4.48 -22.76
C GLY A 247 -26.64 -3.59 -23.03
N LYS A 248 -26.87 -2.60 -23.90
CA LYS A 248 -25.85 -1.68 -24.37
C LYS A 248 -25.60 -0.59 -23.32
N ILE A 249 -24.36 -0.44 -22.88
CA ILE A 249 -23.93 0.58 -21.91
C ILE A 249 -23.27 1.72 -22.68
N GLU A 250 -23.62 2.97 -22.38
CA GLU A 250 -22.94 4.14 -22.95
C GLU A 250 -21.92 4.69 -21.95
N TYR A 251 -20.65 4.70 -22.33
CA TYR A 251 -19.58 5.30 -21.52
C TYR A 251 -19.40 6.77 -21.89
N GLY A 252 -19.46 7.64 -20.87
CA GLY A 252 -19.13 9.05 -21.00
C GLY A 252 -17.74 9.35 -20.42
N LYS A 253 -16.89 10.04 -21.20
CA LYS A 253 -15.65 10.75 -20.77
C LYS A 253 -14.37 9.94 -20.45
N TYR A 254 -14.04 8.85 -21.14
CA TYR A 254 -12.82 8.09 -20.80
C TYR A 254 -12.18 7.39 -22.00
N PRO A 255 -11.68 8.13 -23.00
CA PRO A 255 -10.26 7.92 -23.28
C PRO A 255 -9.51 9.19 -23.70
N TYR A 256 -8.19 9.16 -23.48
CA TYR A 256 -7.25 10.19 -23.88
C TYR A 256 -7.18 10.26 -25.42
N CYS A 257 -7.21 11.47 -25.99
CA CYS A 257 -7.12 11.68 -27.44
C CYS A 257 -5.82 12.41 -27.80
N ILE A 258 -5.04 11.82 -28.73
CA ILE A 258 -3.81 12.38 -29.31
C ILE A 258 -4.13 13.23 -30.55
N GLN A 259 -3.79 14.52 -30.46
CA GLN A 259 -3.74 15.45 -31.60
C GLN A 259 -2.33 15.49 -32.20
N PRO A 260 -2.15 15.70 -33.53
CA PRO A 260 -3.16 16.09 -34.53
C PRO A 260 -3.93 14.91 -35.14
N THR A 261 -3.65 13.68 -34.70
CA THR A 261 -4.17 12.45 -35.33
C THR A 261 -5.63 12.11 -35.01
N GLN A 262 -6.25 12.83 -34.07
CA GLN A 262 -7.57 12.53 -33.49
C GLN A 262 -7.71 11.06 -33.03
N LYS A 263 -6.61 10.47 -32.56
CA LYS A 263 -6.57 9.08 -32.12
C LYS A 263 -6.82 8.98 -30.63
N CYS A 264 -7.81 8.20 -30.22
CA CYS A 264 -8.07 7.85 -28.84
C CYS A 264 -7.20 6.66 -28.45
N LEU A 265 -6.58 6.72 -27.28
CA LEU A 265 -5.85 5.61 -26.67
C LEU A 265 -6.65 5.06 -25.49
N LEU A 266 -6.73 3.74 -25.39
CA LEU A 266 -7.22 3.06 -24.19
C LEU A 266 -6.11 2.95 -23.13
N GLU A 267 -5.59 4.10 -22.71
CA GLU A 267 -4.58 4.21 -21.66
C GLU A 267 -4.82 5.45 -20.80
N ASN A 268 -4.59 5.32 -19.50
CA ASN A 268 -4.62 6.40 -18.52
C ASN A 268 -3.57 6.15 -17.41
N GLU A 269 -3.56 6.98 -16.38
CA GLU A 269 -2.61 6.87 -15.26
C GLU A 269 -2.72 5.55 -14.45
N TYR A 270 -3.80 4.79 -14.63
CA TYR A 270 -4.10 3.55 -13.90
C TYR A 270 -4.06 2.31 -14.80
N VAL A 271 -4.52 2.40 -16.05
CA VAL A 271 -4.67 1.23 -16.91
C VAL A 271 -4.20 1.46 -18.33
N ARG A 272 -3.74 0.38 -18.95
CA ARG A 272 -3.43 0.30 -20.38
C ARG A 272 -4.08 -0.95 -20.97
N VAL A 273 -4.87 -0.79 -22.04
CA VAL A 273 -5.55 -1.90 -22.71
C VAL A 273 -4.84 -2.25 -24.02
N VAL A 274 -4.63 -3.54 -24.21
CA VAL A 274 -3.94 -4.15 -25.34
C VAL A 274 -4.85 -5.16 -26.01
N ASP A 275 -4.89 -5.12 -27.35
CA ASP A 275 -5.53 -6.14 -28.18
C ASP A 275 -4.55 -7.28 -28.45
N MET A 276 -4.92 -8.49 -28.05
CA MET A 276 -4.13 -9.71 -28.27
C MET A 276 -4.36 -10.31 -29.65
N ASN A 277 -5.37 -9.87 -30.41
CA ASN A 277 -5.70 -10.32 -31.75
C ASN A 277 -5.72 -11.86 -31.86
N GLU A 278 -6.46 -12.50 -30.94
CA GLU A 278 -6.61 -13.95 -30.78
C GLU A 278 -5.29 -14.71 -30.48
N SER A 279 -4.22 -14.02 -30.09
CA SER A 279 -2.93 -14.63 -29.75
C SER A 279 -2.84 -14.99 -28.26
N GLU A 280 -2.31 -16.18 -27.98
CA GLU A 280 -1.92 -16.61 -26.62
C GLU A 280 -0.44 -16.31 -26.30
N ASN A 281 0.33 -15.79 -27.26
CA ASN A 281 1.77 -15.61 -27.08
C ASN A 281 2.11 -14.45 -26.13
N GLU A 282 2.55 -14.81 -24.91
CA GLU A 282 2.90 -13.89 -23.83
C GLU A 282 4.22 -13.10 -24.05
N THR A 283 5.04 -13.48 -25.03
CA THR A 283 6.38 -12.89 -25.26
C THR A 283 6.38 -11.70 -26.22
N SER A 284 5.22 -11.30 -26.75
CA SER A 284 5.11 -10.14 -27.63
C SER A 284 5.29 -8.85 -26.84
N THR A 285 6.55 -8.44 -26.68
CA THR A 285 7.00 -7.21 -26.02
C THR A 285 6.62 -5.93 -26.79
N THR A 286 5.92 -6.04 -27.91
CA THR A 286 5.49 -4.93 -28.78
C THR A 286 3.96 -4.82 -28.86
N GLN A 287 3.27 -5.14 -27.78
CA GLN A 287 1.82 -4.99 -27.71
C GLN A 287 1.46 -3.53 -27.40
N GLU A 288 1.32 -2.76 -28.47
CA GLU A 288 0.91 -1.35 -28.45
C GLU A 288 -0.49 -1.19 -27.83
N THR A 289 -0.68 -0.08 -27.12
CA THR A 289 -1.99 0.32 -26.60
C THR A 289 -3.01 0.42 -27.74
N ILE A 290 -4.23 -0.05 -27.52
CA ILE A 290 -5.31 0.09 -28.50
C ILE A 290 -5.49 1.57 -28.84
N SER A 291 -5.35 1.89 -30.13
CA SER A 291 -5.54 3.23 -30.67
C SER A 291 -6.62 3.23 -31.75
N TYR A 292 -7.56 4.17 -31.70
CA TYR A 292 -8.66 4.27 -32.65
C TYR A 292 -9.02 5.72 -32.98
N GLN A 293 -9.77 5.97 -34.06
CA GLN A 293 -10.20 7.32 -34.39
C GLN A 293 -11.34 7.77 -33.46
N CYS A 294 -11.12 8.82 -32.68
CA CYS A 294 -12.11 9.28 -31.69
C CYS A 294 -13.46 9.63 -32.31
N SER A 295 -13.44 10.20 -33.51
CA SER A 295 -14.64 10.64 -34.24
C SER A 295 -15.53 9.48 -34.71
N THR A 296 -14.95 8.30 -34.94
CA THR A 296 -15.69 7.12 -35.39
C THR A 296 -16.04 6.17 -34.23
N GLY A 297 -15.38 6.33 -33.08
CA GLY A 297 -15.47 5.38 -31.97
C GLY A 297 -14.65 4.12 -32.22
N LEU A 298 -14.46 3.31 -31.17
CA LEU A 298 -13.90 1.97 -31.27
C LEU A 298 -15.01 1.00 -31.64
N ASN A 299 -14.74 0.11 -32.60
CA ASN A 299 -15.64 -0.97 -32.96
C ASN A 299 -14.87 -2.29 -32.97
N ASP A 300 -14.98 -2.99 -31.86
CA ASP A 300 -14.44 -4.31 -31.55
C ASP A 300 -15.58 -5.21 -31.01
N THR A 301 -16.79 -5.02 -31.55
CA THR A 301 -17.93 -5.90 -31.25
C THR A 301 -17.55 -7.33 -31.56
N ASP A 302 -17.53 -8.18 -30.53
CA ASP A 302 -17.28 -9.60 -30.68
C ASP A 302 -18.24 -10.44 -29.87
N LYS A 303 -18.67 -11.56 -30.47
CA LYS A 303 -19.49 -12.60 -29.84
C LYS A 303 -20.74 -12.12 -29.08
N GLY A 304 -21.26 -10.94 -29.41
CA GLY A 304 -22.44 -10.34 -28.78
C GLY A 304 -22.13 -9.32 -27.67
N ALA A 305 -20.85 -9.05 -27.36
CA ALA A 305 -20.42 -7.85 -26.67
C ALA A 305 -20.28 -6.68 -27.65
N PHE A 306 -20.56 -5.46 -27.20
CA PHE A 306 -20.48 -4.26 -28.03
C PHE A 306 -19.05 -3.73 -28.13
N SER A 307 -18.28 -3.75 -27.04
CA SER A 307 -16.84 -3.41 -27.03
C SER A 307 -16.14 -3.97 -25.78
N PRO A 308 -15.57 -5.19 -25.84
CA PRO A 308 -14.79 -5.75 -24.75
C PRO A 308 -13.60 -4.87 -24.34
N SER A 309 -12.99 -4.14 -25.28
CA SER A 309 -11.87 -3.25 -24.99
C SER A 309 -12.29 -2.02 -24.17
N LEU A 310 -13.43 -1.40 -24.49
CA LEU A 310 -13.94 -0.26 -23.71
C LEU A 310 -14.44 -0.71 -22.34
N ASP A 311 -15.07 -1.89 -22.25
CA ASP A 311 -15.45 -2.51 -20.99
C ASP A 311 -14.20 -2.71 -20.10
N ALA A 312 -13.12 -3.27 -20.66
CA ALA A 312 -11.89 -3.52 -19.93
C ALA A 312 -11.23 -2.21 -19.47
N PHE A 313 -11.18 -1.19 -20.34
CA PHE A 313 -10.64 0.12 -19.99
C PHE A 313 -11.42 0.76 -18.83
N PHE A 314 -12.75 0.77 -18.93
CA PHE A 314 -13.61 1.42 -17.95
C PHE A 314 -13.59 0.69 -16.60
N TYR A 315 -13.85 -0.62 -16.60
CA TYR A 315 -13.85 -1.43 -15.38
C TYR A 315 -12.47 -1.50 -14.75
N GLY A 316 -11.43 -1.69 -15.56
CA GLY A 316 -10.04 -1.63 -15.11
C GLY A 316 -9.72 -0.36 -14.37
N THR A 317 -10.12 0.79 -14.93
CA THR A 317 -9.90 2.10 -14.29
C THR A 317 -10.61 2.20 -12.94
N ILE A 318 -11.82 1.65 -12.79
CA ILE A 318 -12.54 1.65 -11.51
C ILE A 318 -11.77 0.85 -10.46
N VAL A 319 -11.39 -0.39 -10.79
CA VAL A 319 -10.71 -1.28 -9.85
C VAL A 319 -9.32 -0.75 -9.49
N ALA A 320 -8.57 -0.31 -10.49
CA ALA A 320 -7.24 0.25 -10.32
C ALA A 320 -7.26 1.54 -9.48
N LYS A 321 -8.29 2.40 -9.63
CA LYS A 321 -8.51 3.56 -8.74
C LYS A 321 -8.85 3.16 -7.31
N MET A 322 -9.60 2.08 -7.12
CA MET A 322 -9.93 1.57 -5.79
C MET A 322 -8.67 1.13 -5.03
N TYR A 323 -7.65 0.66 -5.75
CA TYR A 323 -6.40 0.12 -5.19
C TYR A 323 -5.16 1.02 -5.36
N GLU A 324 -5.25 2.10 -6.13
CA GLU A 324 -4.12 2.97 -6.51
C GLU A 324 -2.97 2.23 -7.23
N GLU A 325 -3.30 1.20 -8.01
CA GLU A 325 -2.32 0.36 -8.72
C GLU A 325 -2.38 0.58 -10.24
N TRP A 326 -1.25 0.39 -10.93
CA TRP A 326 -1.20 0.46 -12.39
C TRP A 326 -1.25 -0.94 -13.03
N ILE A 327 -2.14 -1.17 -13.99
CA ILE A 327 -2.33 -2.50 -14.59
C ILE A 327 -2.50 -2.50 -16.12
N VAL A 328 -1.92 -3.53 -16.75
CA VAL A 328 -2.13 -3.83 -18.17
C VAL A 328 -3.25 -4.87 -18.31
N LEU A 329 -4.23 -4.56 -19.15
CA LEU A 329 -5.36 -5.43 -19.46
C LEU A 329 -5.27 -5.89 -20.92
N ARG A 330 -5.32 -7.20 -21.14
CA ARG A 330 -5.22 -7.84 -22.45
C ARG A 330 -6.57 -8.39 -22.85
N VAL A 331 -7.18 -7.87 -23.91
CA VAL A 331 -8.46 -8.32 -24.46
C VAL A 331 -8.24 -9.10 -25.75
N HIS A 332 -9.26 -9.82 -26.22
CA HIS A 332 -9.17 -10.71 -27.39
C HIS A 332 -8.09 -11.79 -27.25
N PHE A 333 -7.91 -12.29 -26.02
CA PHE A 333 -6.86 -13.24 -25.69
C PHE A 333 -7.20 -14.65 -26.18
N GLY A 334 -6.36 -15.17 -27.08
CA GLY A 334 -6.55 -16.48 -27.68
C GLY A 334 -7.82 -16.57 -28.54
N LYS A 335 -8.01 -17.71 -29.20
CA LYS A 335 -9.20 -17.96 -30.02
C LYS A 335 -10.23 -18.78 -29.25
N ASP A 336 -11.45 -18.27 -29.15
CA ASP A 336 -12.59 -18.98 -28.52
C ASP A 336 -12.29 -19.40 -27.06
N VAL A 337 -11.52 -18.58 -26.33
CA VAL A 337 -11.09 -18.86 -24.96
C VAL A 337 -12.21 -18.50 -23.98
N ASP A 338 -12.83 -19.52 -23.39
CA ASP A 338 -13.82 -19.42 -22.30
C ASP A 338 -13.13 -19.19 -20.93
N ASN A 339 -12.18 -18.25 -20.85
CA ASN A 339 -11.45 -17.97 -19.61
C ASN A 339 -10.93 -16.52 -19.50
N ALA A 340 -10.74 -16.06 -18.27
CA ALA A 340 -9.95 -14.89 -17.91
C ALA A 340 -8.84 -15.33 -16.94
N MET A 341 -7.71 -14.60 -16.90
CA MET A 341 -6.60 -14.98 -16.01
C MET A 341 -5.66 -13.83 -15.67
N TRP A 342 -5.22 -13.81 -14.41
CA TRP A 342 -3.96 -13.21 -13.95
C TRP A 342 -2.77 -14.13 -14.21
N ASN A 343 -1.71 -13.62 -14.83
CA ASN A 343 -0.50 -14.42 -15.13
C ASN A 343 0.76 -14.02 -14.33
N GLY A 344 0.60 -13.29 -13.23
CA GLY A 344 1.72 -12.74 -12.44
C GLY A 344 2.21 -11.36 -12.90
N LYS A 345 1.70 -10.85 -14.03
CA LYS A 345 2.07 -9.52 -14.53
C LYS A 345 0.92 -8.73 -15.12
N ASN A 346 0.06 -9.37 -15.93
CA ASN A 346 -1.06 -8.68 -16.54
C ASN A 346 -2.30 -9.58 -16.55
N VAL A 347 -3.48 -8.97 -16.65
CA VAL A 347 -4.75 -9.69 -16.78
C VAL A 347 -5.06 -9.93 -18.25
N SER A 348 -5.57 -11.11 -18.58
CA SER A 348 -6.00 -11.46 -19.94
C SER A 348 -7.43 -11.96 -19.95
N PHE A 349 -8.23 -11.50 -20.91
CA PHE A 349 -9.64 -11.85 -21.08
C PHE A 349 -9.85 -12.50 -22.45
N GLY A 350 -10.34 -13.73 -22.45
CA GLY A 350 -10.79 -14.40 -23.66
C GLY A 350 -12.16 -13.89 -24.10
N ASP A 351 -12.45 -14.04 -25.39
CA ASP A 351 -13.72 -13.61 -25.98
C ASP A 351 -14.89 -14.58 -25.73
N GLY A 352 -14.64 -15.68 -25.04
CA GLY A 352 -15.62 -16.75 -24.84
C GLY A 352 -15.99 -17.46 -26.15
N ASP A 353 -16.93 -18.39 -26.08
CA ASP A 353 -17.59 -19.02 -27.23
C ASP A 353 -19.04 -19.40 -26.90
N TYR A 354 -19.31 -20.67 -26.63
CA TYR A 354 -20.66 -21.19 -26.44
C TYR A 354 -21.20 -20.91 -25.03
N MET A 355 -20.32 -20.88 -24.03
CA MET A 355 -20.71 -20.72 -22.63
C MET A 355 -20.71 -19.26 -22.18
N PHE A 356 -19.79 -18.46 -22.71
CA PHE A 356 -19.58 -17.08 -22.30
C PHE A 356 -19.63 -16.09 -23.47
N TYR A 357 -20.04 -14.87 -23.18
CA TYR A 357 -19.62 -13.66 -23.90
C TYR A 357 -18.14 -13.38 -23.57
N PRO A 358 -17.49 -12.39 -24.20
CA PRO A 358 -16.19 -11.91 -23.75
C PRO A 358 -16.18 -11.69 -22.24
N LEU A 359 -15.18 -12.24 -21.55
CA LEU A 359 -15.15 -12.36 -20.09
C LEU A 359 -14.74 -11.04 -19.41
N VAL A 360 -15.33 -9.94 -19.86
CA VAL A 360 -15.04 -8.58 -19.38
C VAL A 360 -16.28 -8.01 -18.70
N SER A 361 -16.37 -8.20 -17.40
CA SER A 361 -17.35 -7.57 -16.51
C SER A 361 -16.66 -7.00 -15.27
N LEU A 362 -17.27 -6.05 -14.57
CA LEU A 362 -16.61 -5.34 -13.46
C LEU A 362 -16.16 -6.29 -12.35
N ASP A 363 -16.98 -7.26 -12.02
CA ASP A 363 -16.68 -8.30 -11.03
C ASP A 363 -15.53 -9.24 -11.47
N ILE A 364 -15.49 -9.67 -12.74
CA ILE A 364 -14.40 -10.50 -13.28
C ILE A 364 -13.11 -9.71 -13.41
N VAL A 365 -13.16 -8.47 -13.88
CA VAL A 365 -11.99 -7.58 -13.93
C VAL A 365 -11.44 -7.37 -12.50
N GLY A 366 -12.31 -7.14 -11.53
CA GLY A 366 -11.93 -7.07 -10.12
C GLY A 366 -11.35 -8.38 -9.58
N HIS A 367 -11.96 -9.51 -9.92
CA HIS A 367 -11.48 -10.84 -9.54
C HIS A 367 -10.05 -11.10 -10.01
N GLU A 368 -9.77 -10.89 -11.29
CA GLU A 368 -8.43 -11.12 -11.83
C GLU A 368 -7.38 -10.15 -11.24
N ILE A 369 -7.75 -8.89 -11.00
CA ILE A 369 -6.89 -7.94 -10.27
C ILE A 369 -6.66 -8.42 -8.83
N GLY A 370 -7.67 -9.04 -8.20
CA GLY A 370 -7.58 -9.63 -6.87
C GLY A 370 -6.52 -10.71 -6.74
N HIS A 371 -6.31 -11.51 -7.78
CA HIS A 371 -5.18 -12.44 -7.79
C HIS A 371 -3.83 -11.71 -7.75
N GLY A 372 -3.67 -10.60 -8.47
CA GLY A 372 -2.48 -9.75 -8.39
C GLY A 372 -2.28 -9.14 -6.99
N VAL A 373 -3.37 -8.69 -6.36
CA VAL A 373 -3.33 -8.18 -4.97
C VAL A 373 -2.93 -9.29 -3.97
N VAL A 374 -3.37 -10.53 -4.17
CA VAL A 374 -2.93 -11.66 -3.33
C VAL A 374 -1.45 -11.97 -3.56
N ASP A 375 -1.02 -12.05 -4.83
CA ASP A 375 0.35 -12.40 -5.25
C ASP A 375 1.40 -11.44 -4.64
N GLN A 376 1.10 -10.14 -4.63
CA GLN A 376 2.00 -9.11 -4.08
C GLN A 376 1.98 -8.99 -2.55
N ASN A 377 1.08 -9.68 -1.86
CA ASN A 377 0.88 -9.58 -0.41
C ASN A 377 1.04 -10.93 0.30
N SER A 378 -0.06 -11.58 0.69
CA SER A 378 -0.01 -12.87 1.40
C SER A 378 0.60 -14.00 0.57
N ASN A 379 0.54 -13.87 -0.77
CA ASN A 379 0.95 -14.87 -1.74
C ASN A 379 0.38 -16.25 -1.36
N LEU A 380 -0.93 -16.31 -1.14
CA LEU A 380 -1.66 -17.55 -0.88
C LEU A 380 -1.50 -18.51 -2.06
N PHE A 381 -0.95 -19.69 -1.81
CA PHE A 381 -0.75 -20.69 -2.83
C PHE A 381 -2.09 -21.18 -3.36
N TYR A 382 -2.18 -21.27 -4.69
CA TYR A 382 -3.37 -21.64 -5.43
C TYR A 382 -3.68 -23.15 -5.39
N MET A 383 -3.78 -23.69 -4.17
CA MET A 383 -4.02 -25.11 -3.90
C MET A 383 -4.74 -25.29 -2.57
N ARG A 384 -5.56 -26.35 -2.44
CA ARG A 384 -6.20 -26.71 -1.17
C ARG A 384 -6.98 -25.52 -0.58
N GLN A 385 -7.01 -25.38 0.75
CA GLN A 385 -7.72 -24.31 1.44
C GLN A 385 -7.18 -22.91 1.10
N SER A 386 -5.86 -22.74 1.00
CA SER A 386 -5.25 -21.45 0.63
C SER A 386 -5.65 -21.02 -0.77
N GLY A 387 -5.80 -21.96 -1.71
CA GLY A 387 -6.35 -21.69 -3.04
C GLY A 387 -7.82 -21.29 -2.99
N GLY A 388 -8.63 -21.95 -2.17
CA GLY A 388 -10.02 -21.54 -1.93
C GLY A 388 -10.12 -20.13 -1.34
N ILE A 389 -9.23 -19.76 -0.41
CA ILE A 389 -9.18 -18.41 0.18
C ILE A 389 -8.72 -17.38 -0.86
N ASN A 390 -7.73 -17.72 -1.69
CA ASN A 390 -7.27 -16.87 -2.79
C ASN A 390 -8.42 -16.55 -3.77
N GLU A 391 -9.12 -17.57 -4.24
CA GLU A 391 -10.33 -17.43 -5.06
C GLU A 391 -11.44 -16.62 -4.39
N ALA A 392 -11.70 -16.88 -3.11
CA ALA A 392 -12.72 -16.14 -2.38
C ALA A 392 -12.36 -14.66 -2.24
N PHE A 393 -11.09 -14.34 -1.99
CA PHE A 393 -10.62 -12.96 -1.93
C PHE A 393 -10.76 -12.25 -3.28
N ALA A 394 -10.43 -12.92 -4.37
CA ALA A 394 -10.64 -12.42 -5.73
C ALA A 394 -12.12 -12.11 -5.99
N ASP A 395 -13.03 -13.05 -5.69
CA ASP A 395 -14.48 -12.82 -5.78
C ASP A 395 -14.93 -11.64 -4.91
N ILE A 396 -14.45 -11.55 -3.66
CA ILE A 396 -14.77 -10.46 -2.72
C ILE A 396 -14.32 -9.10 -3.27
N LEU A 397 -13.14 -9.03 -3.91
CA LEU A 397 -12.66 -7.82 -4.56
C LEU A 397 -13.55 -7.45 -5.74
N GLY A 398 -13.91 -8.42 -6.58
CA GLY A 398 -14.85 -8.23 -7.69
C GLY A 398 -16.16 -7.57 -7.25
N GLU A 399 -16.85 -8.16 -6.27
CA GLU A 399 -18.09 -7.58 -5.73
C GLU A 399 -17.86 -6.23 -5.03
N SER A 400 -16.72 -6.06 -4.35
CA SER A 400 -16.39 -4.78 -3.70
C SER A 400 -16.13 -3.66 -4.72
N ALA A 401 -15.59 -3.99 -5.90
CA ALA A 401 -15.45 -3.06 -7.01
C ALA A 401 -16.82 -2.67 -7.61
N VAL A 402 -17.75 -3.62 -7.72
CA VAL A 402 -19.15 -3.34 -8.08
C VAL A 402 -19.77 -2.39 -7.07
N ALA A 403 -19.61 -2.65 -5.77
CA ALA A 403 -20.10 -1.79 -4.70
C ALA A 403 -19.50 -0.38 -4.73
N PHE A 404 -18.19 -0.28 -4.98
CA PHE A 404 -17.47 0.99 -5.11
C PHE A 404 -17.98 1.83 -6.29
N PHE A 405 -18.32 1.18 -7.41
CA PHE A 405 -18.95 1.85 -8.55
C PHE A 405 -20.39 2.25 -8.24
N SER A 406 -21.18 1.32 -7.71
CA SER A 406 -22.57 1.51 -7.34
C SER A 406 -23.06 0.38 -6.44
N GLU A 407 -23.27 0.65 -5.15
CA GLU A 407 -23.80 -0.35 -4.21
C GLU A 407 -25.15 -0.94 -4.62
N SER A 408 -25.99 -0.19 -5.34
CA SER A 408 -27.27 -0.70 -5.86
C SER A 408 -27.13 -1.75 -6.96
N ASN A 409 -25.93 -1.89 -7.54
CA ASN A 409 -25.64 -2.87 -8.59
C ASN A 409 -25.08 -4.18 -8.04
N VAL A 410 -24.74 -4.25 -6.75
CA VAL A 410 -24.29 -5.49 -6.11
C VAL A 410 -25.44 -6.50 -6.15
N ASP A 411 -25.19 -7.66 -6.74
CA ASP A 411 -26.18 -8.73 -6.79
C ASP A 411 -25.71 -10.06 -6.17
N TRP A 412 -24.48 -10.09 -5.64
CA TRP A 412 -23.90 -11.24 -4.93
C TRP A 412 -23.62 -12.45 -5.83
N ASN A 413 -23.57 -12.26 -7.15
CA ASN A 413 -23.27 -13.31 -8.12
C ASN A 413 -22.14 -12.89 -9.05
N ILE A 414 -21.14 -13.77 -9.15
CA ILE A 414 -20.00 -13.59 -10.05
C ILE A 414 -20.35 -14.10 -11.44
N GLY A 415 -19.93 -13.38 -12.48
CA GLY A 415 -19.99 -13.74 -13.88
C GLY A 415 -21.40 -13.78 -14.47
N LYS A 416 -22.39 -13.18 -13.80
CA LYS A 416 -23.77 -13.12 -14.30
C LYS A 416 -23.83 -12.37 -15.64
N GLU A 417 -22.99 -11.36 -15.81
CA GLU A 417 -22.96 -10.46 -16.94
C GLU A 417 -22.47 -11.15 -18.22
N VAL A 418 -21.54 -12.10 -18.09
CA VAL A 418 -20.84 -12.72 -19.21
C VAL A 418 -21.31 -14.15 -19.52
N THR A 419 -22.05 -14.79 -18.62
CA THR A 419 -22.59 -16.15 -18.86
C THR A 419 -23.74 -16.14 -19.87
N ARG A 420 -23.75 -17.04 -20.86
CA ARG A 420 -24.85 -17.13 -21.84
C ARG A 420 -26.04 -17.94 -21.34
N GLN A 421 -25.76 -19.10 -20.76
CA GLN A 421 -26.77 -20.12 -20.43
C GLN A 421 -27.01 -20.27 -18.94
N MET A 422 -26.03 -19.86 -18.14
CA MET A 422 -26.11 -19.92 -16.68
C MET A 422 -26.60 -18.58 -16.12
N PRO A 423 -27.32 -18.59 -15.00
CA PRO A 423 -27.71 -17.36 -14.33
C PRO A 423 -26.48 -16.62 -13.77
N PHE A 424 -25.46 -17.35 -13.33
CA PHE A 424 -24.19 -16.85 -12.79
C PHE A 424 -23.14 -17.97 -12.77
N LEU A 425 -21.86 -17.63 -12.56
CA LEU A 425 -20.77 -18.59 -12.34
C LEU A 425 -20.74 -19.07 -10.89
N ARG A 426 -20.82 -18.13 -9.95
CA ARG A 426 -20.70 -18.37 -8.52
C ARG A 426 -21.61 -17.41 -7.75
N THR A 427 -22.09 -17.81 -6.58
CA THR A 427 -22.95 -16.96 -5.74
C THR A 427 -22.49 -16.93 -4.29
N PHE A 428 -22.49 -15.75 -3.68
CA PHE A 428 -22.06 -15.56 -2.30
C PHE A 428 -23.12 -16.03 -1.30
N GLU A 429 -24.39 -15.75 -1.58
CA GLU A 429 -25.50 -16.02 -0.65
C GLU A 429 -25.69 -17.51 -0.39
N ASN A 430 -25.57 -18.33 -1.44
CA ASN A 430 -25.70 -19.77 -1.31
C ASN A 430 -24.72 -20.52 -2.24
N PRO A 431 -23.46 -20.69 -1.81
CA PRO A 431 -22.41 -21.28 -2.65
C PRO A 431 -22.73 -22.68 -3.18
N GLU A 432 -23.61 -23.43 -2.51
CA GLU A 432 -24.00 -24.78 -2.95
C GLU A 432 -24.77 -24.75 -4.28
N LEU A 433 -25.44 -23.63 -4.63
CA LEU A 433 -26.12 -23.47 -5.92
C LEU A 433 -25.16 -23.48 -7.11
N ASP A 434 -23.93 -23.05 -6.89
CA ASP A 434 -22.89 -23.11 -7.91
C ASP A 434 -22.08 -24.41 -7.86
N GLY A 435 -22.25 -25.24 -6.82
CA GLY A 435 -21.50 -26.47 -6.57
C GLY A 435 -20.27 -26.29 -5.67
N SER A 436 -20.07 -25.11 -5.10
CA SER A 436 -19.07 -24.85 -4.07
C SER A 436 -19.51 -25.36 -2.70
N ILE A 437 -18.55 -25.55 -1.79
CA ILE A 437 -18.86 -25.85 -0.39
C ILE A 437 -19.29 -24.57 0.34
N ALA A 438 -20.29 -24.66 1.22
CA ALA A 438 -20.70 -23.54 2.08
C ALA A 438 -20.05 -23.57 3.47
N HIS A 439 -19.54 -24.73 3.90
CA HIS A 439 -19.00 -24.97 5.24
C HIS A 439 -17.61 -25.61 5.16
N VAL A 440 -16.70 -25.23 6.06
CA VAL A 440 -15.29 -25.68 6.03
C VAL A 440 -15.13 -27.18 6.23
N ASP A 441 -16.05 -27.82 6.97
CA ASP A 441 -16.06 -29.27 7.19
C ASP A 441 -16.28 -30.08 5.90
N ASN A 442 -16.85 -29.46 4.87
CA ASN A 442 -17.07 -30.10 3.57
C ASN A 442 -15.81 -30.07 2.67
N TYR A 443 -14.69 -29.55 3.17
CA TYR A 443 -13.43 -29.49 2.46
C TYR A 443 -12.89 -30.88 2.13
N THR A 444 -12.49 -31.07 0.87
CA THR A 444 -11.67 -32.21 0.43
C THR A 444 -10.49 -31.73 -0.40
N ALA A 445 -9.34 -32.41 -0.30
CA ALA A 445 -8.10 -31.97 -0.95
C ALA A 445 -8.11 -32.09 -2.49
N GLU A 446 -9.10 -32.79 -3.07
CA GLU A 446 -9.24 -33.03 -4.51
C GLU A 446 -10.07 -31.95 -5.22
N GLN A 447 -10.78 -31.09 -4.46
CA GLN A 447 -11.59 -30.02 -5.02
C GLN A 447 -10.71 -28.88 -5.56
N VAL A 448 -11.16 -28.30 -6.68
CA VAL A 448 -10.50 -27.14 -7.28
C VAL A 448 -10.75 -25.87 -6.45
N PRO A 449 -9.80 -24.91 -6.42
CA PRO A 449 -9.90 -23.65 -5.68
C PRO A 449 -11.26 -22.93 -5.83
N HIS A 450 -11.80 -22.84 -7.05
CA HIS A 450 -13.08 -22.21 -7.34
C HIS A 450 -14.27 -22.81 -6.54
N ARG A 451 -14.24 -24.12 -6.24
CA ARG A 451 -15.27 -24.80 -5.42
C ARG A 451 -15.02 -24.66 -3.93
N LEU A 452 -13.77 -24.41 -3.57
CA LEU A 452 -13.30 -24.22 -2.22
C LEU A 452 -13.48 -22.76 -1.73
N SER A 453 -13.85 -21.83 -2.59
CA SER A 453 -14.01 -20.41 -2.22
C SER A 453 -15.31 -20.10 -1.46
N GLY A 454 -16.32 -20.97 -1.58
CA GLY A 454 -17.67 -20.73 -1.06
C GLY A 454 -17.76 -20.31 0.42
N PRO A 455 -17.03 -20.90 1.38
CA PRO A 455 -17.17 -20.52 2.79
C PRO A 455 -16.81 -19.06 3.04
N PHE A 456 -15.70 -18.57 2.47
CA PHE A 456 -15.27 -17.18 2.68
C PHE A 456 -16.17 -16.17 1.95
N ARG A 457 -16.74 -16.55 0.80
CA ARG A 457 -17.77 -15.76 0.12
C ARG A 457 -19.02 -15.63 0.99
N LEU A 458 -19.50 -16.74 1.55
CA LEU A 458 -20.66 -16.74 2.44
C LEU A 458 -20.40 -15.96 3.74
N ALA A 459 -19.20 -16.05 4.31
CA ALA A 459 -18.83 -15.25 5.48
C ALA A 459 -18.86 -13.75 5.16
N PHE A 460 -18.31 -13.33 4.01
CA PHE A 460 -18.35 -11.92 3.57
C PHE A 460 -19.79 -11.42 3.34
N TYR A 461 -20.64 -12.23 2.68
CA TYR A 461 -22.07 -11.94 2.52
C TYR A 461 -22.78 -11.76 3.87
N ASN A 462 -22.53 -12.65 4.83
CA ASN A 462 -23.14 -12.55 6.15
C ASN A 462 -22.72 -11.26 6.87
N ILE A 463 -21.45 -10.85 6.76
CA ILE A 463 -20.95 -9.61 7.36
C ILE A 463 -21.68 -8.39 6.76
N VAL A 464 -21.74 -8.33 5.44
CA VAL A 464 -22.27 -7.14 4.73
C VAL A 464 -23.79 -7.16 4.64
N ALA A 465 -24.37 -8.13 3.95
CA ALA A 465 -25.81 -8.15 3.64
C ALA A 465 -26.68 -8.52 4.86
N LYS A 466 -26.24 -9.49 5.67
CA LYS A 466 -27.04 -10.00 6.79
C LYS A 466 -26.85 -9.22 8.09
N HIS A 467 -25.66 -8.67 8.30
CA HIS A 467 -25.30 -7.93 9.50
C HIS A 467 -25.05 -6.44 9.26
N ASN A 468 -25.28 -5.96 8.04
CA ASN A 468 -25.33 -4.54 7.67
C ASN A 468 -24.03 -3.78 7.98
N VAL A 469 -22.88 -4.46 7.87
CA VAL A 469 -21.58 -3.79 7.86
C VAL A 469 -21.35 -3.22 6.47
N SER A 470 -20.88 -1.98 6.38
CA SER A 470 -20.61 -1.35 5.08
C SER A 470 -19.59 -2.17 4.27
N PHE A 471 -19.77 -2.22 2.94
CA PHE A 471 -18.84 -2.89 2.03
C PHE A 471 -17.40 -2.47 2.28
N ARG A 472 -17.17 -1.16 2.43
CA ARG A 472 -15.86 -0.59 2.73
C ARG A 472 -15.23 -1.18 3.98
N ASN A 473 -15.96 -1.28 5.10
CA ASN A 473 -15.40 -1.78 6.35
C ASN A 473 -15.18 -3.30 6.32
N ALA A 474 -16.12 -4.05 5.75
CA ALA A 474 -15.96 -5.49 5.56
C ALA A 474 -14.74 -5.79 4.67
N PHE A 475 -14.64 -5.13 3.52
CA PHE A 475 -13.54 -5.31 2.59
C PHE A 475 -12.19 -4.93 3.20
N ARG A 476 -12.11 -3.80 3.92
CA ARG A 476 -10.89 -3.39 4.64
C ARG A 476 -10.39 -4.44 5.61
N ALA A 477 -11.28 -5.20 6.27
CA ALA A 477 -10.86 -6.29 7.14
C ALA A 477 -10.16 -7.38 6.33
N PHE A 478 -10.77 -7.88 5.25
CA PHE A 478 -10.16 -8.91 4.39
C PHE A 478 -8.88 -8.43 3.71
N ASP A 479 -8.86 -7.21 3.17
CA ASP A 479 -7.68 -6.60 2.54
C ASP A 479 -6.53 -6.45 3.54
N ARG A 480 -6.81 -5.96 4.75
CA ARG A 480 -5.81 -5.89 5.82
C ARG A 480 -5.28 -7.28 6.17
N THR A 481 -6.14 -8.29 6.22
CA THR A 481 -5.71 -9.66 6.50
C THR A 481 -4.82 -10.22 5.40
N ASN A 482 -5.16 -10.01 4.13
CA ASN A 482 -4.32 -10.38 3.00
C ASN A 482 -2.95 -9.66 3.05
N LYS A 483 -2.91 -8.39 3.48
CA LYS A 483 -1.68 -7.60 3.57
C LYS A 483 -0.78 -7.98 4.75
N LEU A 484 -1.35 -8.39 5.89
CA LEU A 484 -0.61 -8.44 7.16
C LEU A 484 -0.64 -9.79 7.90
N TYR A 485 -1.64 -10.64 7.69
CA TYR A 485 -1.88 -11.80 8.56
C TYR A 485 -1.89 -13.14 7.82
N TRP A 486 -2.45 -13.21 6.61
CA TRP A 486 -2.45 -14.45 5.85
C TRP A 486 -1.03 -14.85 5.41
N HIS A 487 -0.80 -16.16 5.41
CA HIS A 487 0.42 -16.80 4.98
C HIS A 487 0.14 -17.70 3.77
N HIS A 488 1.19 -18.08 3.03
CA HIS A 488 1.08 -18.86 1.79
C HIS A 488 0.16 -20.09 1.87
N MET A 489 0.07 -20.74 3.03
CA MET A 489 -0.69 -21.98 3.25
C MET A 489 -1.77 -21.83 4.33
N SER A 490 -2.28 -20.62 4.58
CA SER A 490 -3.32 -20.39 5.59
C SER A 490 -4.50 -21.36 5.39
N THR A 491 -4.93 -21.97 6.50
CA THR A 491 -6.14 -22.81 6.56
C THR A 491 -7.36 -21.93 6.74
N TYR A 492 -8.57 -22.43 6.48
CA TYR A 492 -9.80 -21.66 6.74
C TYR A 492 -9.91 -21.23 8.19
N GLN A 493 -9.54 -22.12 9.11
CA GLN A 493 -9.57 -21.85 10.55
C GLN A 493 -8.66 -20.68 10.90
N GLN A 494 -7.39 -20.73 10.48
CA GLN A 494 -6.43 -19.65 10.73
C GLN A 494 -6.86 -18.36 10.04
N ALA A 495 -7.13 -18.43 8.74
CA ALA A 495 -7.49 -17.28 7.92
C ALA A 495 -8.74 -16.56 8.42
N GLY A 496 -9.76 -17.29 8.90
CA GLY A 496 -10.98 -16.69 9.43
C GLY A 496 -10.73 -16.00 10.77
N CYS A 497 -9.94 -16.62 11.66
CA CYS A 497 -9.49 -15.96 12.88
C CYS A 497 -8.65 -14.70 12.61
N ASP A 498 -7.82 -14.72 11.57
CA ASP A 498 -7.02 -13.57 11.15
C ASP A 498 -7.89 -12.42 10.60
N VAL A 499 -9.01 -12.72 9.92
CA VAL A 499 -10.00 -11.70 9.52
C VAL A 499 -10.70 -11.10 10.74
N ILE A 500 -11.09 -11.93 11.71
CA ILE A 500 -11.66 -11.46 12.98
C ILE A 500 -10.65 -10.56 13.73
N LYS A 501 -9.36 -10.93 13.72
CA LYS A 501 -8.29 -10.10 14.30
C LYS A 501 -8.08 -8.79 13.56
N ALA A 502 -8.12 -8.81 12.23
CA ALA A 502 -8.04 -7.58 11.43
C ALA A 502 -9.24 -6.65 11.68
N ALA A 503 -10.44 -7.20 11.84
CA ALA A 503 -11.62 -6.45 12.22
C ALA A 503 -11.43 -5.77 13.58
N TYR A 504 -10.88 -6.49 14.58
CA TYR A 504 -10.50 -5.91 15.87
C TYR A 504 -9.50 -4.74 15.71
N ASP A 505 -8.44 -4.92 14.92
CA ASP A 505 -7.40 -3.90 14.72
C ASP A 505 -7.90 -2.65 13.98
N LEU A 506 -8.99 -2.79 13.24
CA LEU A 506 -9.69 -1.70 12.56
C LEU A 506 -10.76 -1.04 13.44
N GLY A 507 -10.99 -1.54 14.67
CA GLY A 507 -12.06 -1.08 15.55
C GLY A 507 -13.45 -1.47 15.07
N LEU A 508 -13.59 -2.52 14.26
CA LEU A 508 -14.89 -3.00 13.78
C LEU A 508 -15.56 -3.88 14.84
N ASN A 509 -16.89 -4.07 14.71
CA ASN A 509 -17.65 -4.93 15.62
C ASN A 509 -17.23 -6.41 15.44
N VAL A 510 -16.36 -6.89 16.32
CA VAL A 510 -15.76 -8.25 16.28
C VAL A 510 -16.83 -9.35 16.37
N GLY A 511 -17.90 -9.14 17.14
CA GLY A 511 -18.98 -10.11 17.31
C GLY A 511 -19.69 -10.45 15.99
N ILE A 512 -19.88 -9.46 15.11
CA ILE A 512 -20.45 -9.70 13.77
C ILE A 512 -19.54 -10.62 12.94
N PHE A 513 -18.23 -10.39 12.96
CA PHE A 513 -17.27 -11.21 12.23
C PHE A 513 -17.20 -12.62 12.82
N GLN A 514 -17.10 -12.76 14.14
CA GLN A 514 -17.12 -14.06 14.83
C GLN A 514 -18.37 -14.87 14.48
N LYS A 515 -19.54 -14.24 14.53
CA LYS A 515 -20.82 -14.88 14.18
C LYS A 515 -20.85 -15.34 12.72
N SER A 516 -20.34 -14.51 11.81
CA SER A 516 -20.32 -14.80 10.37
C SER A 516 -19.36 -15.95 10.02
N PHE A 517 -18.20 -15.99 10.65
CA PHE A 517 -17.22 -17.08 10.50
C PHE A 517 -17.64 -18.36 11.22
N SER A 518 -18.28 -18.27 12.37
CA SER A 518 -18.85 -19.43 13.06
C SER A 518 -19.94 -20.11 12.24
N ALA A 519 -20.72 -19.33 11.46
CA ALA A 519 -21.76 -19.87 10.58
C ALA A 519 -21.22 -20.74 9.43
N ILE A 520 -19.93 -20.63 9.11
CA ILE A 520 -19.25 -21.45 8.10
C ILE A 520 -18.30 -22.50 8.71
N GLY A 521 -18.28 -22.62 10.05
CA GLY A 521 -17.50 -23.63 10.78
C GLY A 521 -16.12 -23.18 11.27
N VAL A 522 -15.81 -21.87 11.24
CA VAL A 522 -14.61 -21.33 11.89
C VAL A 522 -14.96 -20.89 13.30
N THR A 523 -14.56 -21.68 14.30
CA THR A 523 -14.85 -21.45 15.73
C THR A 523 -13.57 -21.29 16.55
N ASP A 524 -13.65 -21.03 17.86
CA ASP A 524 -12.49 -21.04 18.77
C ASP A 524 -11.34 -20.10 18.39
N CYS A 525 -11.66 -18.98 17.76
CA CYS A 525 -10.71 -17.90 17.54
C CYS A 525 -10.47 -17.20 18.89
N PHE A 526 -9.33 -17.46 19.54
CA PHE A 526 -8.88 -16.83 20.79
C PHE A 526 -8.65 -15.30 20.68
N THR A 527 -9.31 -14.60 19.75
CA THR A 527 -9.19 -13.15 19.52
C THR A 527 -9.64 -12.34 20.73
N LEU A 528 -10.57 -12.84 21.54
CA LEU A 528 -11.03 -12.20 22.77
C LEU A 528 -10.00 -12.26 23.92
N GLU A 529 -9.11 -13.27 23.91
CA GLU A 529 -7.99 -13.36 24.87
C GLU A 529 -6.88 -12.35 24.56
N ASN A 530 -6.83 -11.87 23.31
CA ASN A 530 -5.82 -10.93 22.82
C ASN A 530 -6.27 -9.46 22.91
N ILE A 531 -7.43 -9.19 23.53
CA ILE A 531 -7.84 -7.82 23.84
C ILE A 531 -6.83 -7.25 24.86
N PRO A 532 -6.19 -6.11 24.57
CA PRO A 532 -5.14 -5.54 25.38
C PRO A 532 -5.67 -5.13 26.76
N TYR A 533 -4.92 -5.52 27.79
CA TYR A 533 -5.15 -5.10 29.15
C TYR A 533 -4.70 -3.66 29.37
N LEU A 534 -5.59 -2.82 29.85
CA LEU A 534 -5.24 -1.55 30.44
C LEU A 534 -4.49 -1.79 31.74
N THR A 535 -3.44 -1.01 31.95
CA THR A 535 -2.70 -1.01 33.21
C THR A 535 -3.32 0.01 34.15
N PHE A 536 -3.50 -0.36 35.42
CA PHE A 536 -4.01 0.54 36.44
C PHE A 536 -3.20 1.85 36.48
N ASN A 537 -3.92 2.97 36.47
CA ASN A 537 -3.38 4.32 36.60
C ASN A 537 -2.28 4.68 35.57
N ARG A 538 -2.35 4.07 34.38
CA ARG A 538 -1.47 4.37 33.25
C ARG A 538 -2.28 4.78 32.04
N THR A 539 -2.02 5.97 31.51
CA THR A 539 -2.67 6.45 30.30
C THR A 539 -2.22 5.64 29.08
N SER A 540 -3.19 5.16 28.31
CA SER A 540 -3.01 4.59 26.98
C SER A 540 -3.33 5.68 25.95
N SER A 541 -2.33 6.09 25.19
CA SER A 541 -2.41 7.24 24.28
C SER A 541 -2.39 6.82 22.81
N GLY A 542 -2.87 7.70 21.92
CA GLY A 542 -2.81 7.47 20.48
C GLY A 542 -3.98 6.63 19.94
N ILE A 543 -5.03 6.42 20.74
CA ILE A 543 -6.15 5.55 20.38
C ILE A 543 -7.01 6.28 19.35
N LYS A 544 -7.20 5.67 18.18
CA LYS A 544 -8.04 6.22 17.11
C LYS A 544 -9.47 5.75 17.27
N VAL A 545 -10.39 6.70 17.38
CA VAL A 545 -11.82 6.44 17.53
C VAL A 545 -12.56 7.24 16.46
N SER A 546 -13.50 6.61 15.75
CA SER A 546 -14.36 7.26 14.74
C SER A 546 -15.71 6.57 14.69
N GLU A 547 -16.66 7.11 13.92
CA GLU A 547 -17.95 6.47 13.65
C GLU A 547 -17.82 5.02 13.11
N ASP A 548 -16.75 4.75 12.36
CA ASP A 548 -16.43 3.42 11.82
C ASP A 548 -15.44 2.59 12.66
N SER A 549 -14.95 3.12 13.79
CA SER A 549 -13.86 2.48 14.57
C SER A 549 -14.08 2.66 16.07
N HIS A 550 -14.51 1.58 16.71
CA HIS A 550 -14.81 1.49 18.13
C HIS A 550 -13.83 0.53 18.83
N PRO A 551 -12.65 1.01 19.24
CA PRO A 551 -11.65 0.14 19.86
C PRO A 551 -12.11 -0.36 21.24
N ILE A 552 -11.82 -1.62 21.51
CA ILE A 552 -12.17 -2.32 22.75
C ILE A 552 -10.90 -2.66 23.54
N PHE A 553 -10.96 -2.44 24.85
CA PHE A 553 -9.91 -2.74 25.82
C PHE A 553 -10.45 -3.56 26.98
N LYS A 554 -9.54 -4.21 27.70
CA LYS A 554 -9.87 -5.05 28.86
C LYS A 554 -9.23 -4.49 30.13
N PHE A 555 -9.89 -4.59 31.27
CA PHE A 555 -9.29 -4.29 32.57
C PHE A 555 -9.69 -5.36 33.59
N LYS A 556 -8.71 -5.90 34.33
CA LYS A 556 -8.97 -6.86 35.41
C LYS A 556 -9.21 -6.09 36.70
N THR A 557 -10.40 -6.20 37.29
CA THR A 557 -10.67 -5.58 38.59
C THR A 557 -10.05 -6.41 39.71
N PRO A 558 -9.31 -5.81 40.65
CA PRO A 558 -8.93 -6.50 41.88
C PRO A 558 -10.15 -6.93 42.71
N LEU A 559 -10.00 -7.94 43.56
CA LEU A 559 -11.08 -8.45 44.43
C LEU A 559 -11.60 -7.39 45.42
N TRP A 560 -10.80 -6.38 45.73
CA TRP A 560 -11.10 -5.28 46.65
C TRP A 560 -11.54 -4.00 45.93
N THR A 561 -11.96 -4.08 44.68
CA THR A 561 -12.46 -2.91 43.94
C THR A 561 -13.79 -2.43 44.53
N ALA A 562 -13.90 -1.14 44.86
CA ALA A 562 -15.16 -0.49 45.23
C ALA A 562 -15.83 0.15 44.00
N ASN A 563 -15.08 0.98 43.28
CA ASN A 563 -15.52 1.59 42.04
C ASN A 563 -14.39 1.61 41.01
N VAL A 564 -14.74 1.69 39.74
CA VAL A 564 -13.82 1.91 38.63
C VAL A 564 -14.18 3.24 37.98
N SER A 565 -13.16 4.02 37.66
CA SER A 565 -13.25 5.23 36.86
C SER A 565 -12.51 5.04 35.53
N VAL A 566 -13.21 5.29 34.43
CA VAL A 566 -12.65 5.34 33.08
C VAL A 566 -12.71 6.80 32.62
N LEU A 567 -11.56 7.35 32.25
CA LEU A 567 -11.41 8.73 31.80
C LEU A 567 -10.86 8.74 30.37
N THR A 568 -11.52 9.46 29.49
CA THR A 568 -11.05 9.74 28.14
C THR A 568 -10.75 11.23 27.99
N THR A 569 -9.67 11.55 27.28
CA THR A 569 -9.37 12.92 26.85
C THR A 569 -9.04 12.95 25.36
N SER A 570 -9.63 13.90 24.65
CA SER A 570 -9.36 14.20 23.25
C SER A 570 -9.39 15.71 23.05
N THR A 571 -8.50 16.22 22.20
CA THR A 571 -8.48 17.63 21.78
C THR A 571 -9.40 17.91 20.60
N GLU A 572 -9.95 16.87 19.98
CA GLU A 572 -10.62 16.91 18.66
C GLU A 572 -12.14 16.75 18.77
N GLY A 573 -12.65 16.30 19.92
CA GLY A 573 -14.08 16.05 20.14
C GLY A 573 -14.36 15.24 21.40
N ASP A 574 -15.64 15.00 21.67
CA ASP A 574 -16.09 14.19 22.80
C ASP A 574 -16.09 12.68 22.45
N VAL A 575 -15.80 11.83 23.44
CA VAL A 575 -15.65 10.37 23.27
C VAL A 575 -16.64 9.67 24.20
N GLU A 576 -17.59 8.95 23.63
CA GLU A 576 -18.52 8.13 24.39
C GLU A 576 -17.83 6.83 24.84
N ILE A 577 -17.93 6.53 26.14
CA ILE A 577 -17.37 5.33 26.78
C ILE A 577 -18.52 4.36 27.04
N ARG A 578 -18.36 3.10 26.63
CA ARG A 578 -19.25 1.99 26.98
C ARG A 578 -18.50 0.93 27.76
N VAL A 579 -19.13 0.36 28.78
CA VAL A 579 -18.55 -0.71 29.59
C VAL A 579 -19.49 -1.91 29.65
N SER A 580 -18.93 -3.12 29.60
CA SER A 580 -19.63 -4.39 29.78
C SER A 580 -18.77 -5.38 30.58
N ASP A 581 -19.42 -6.34 31.23
CA ASP A 581 -18.82 -7.55 31.81
C ASP A 581 -18.57 -8.65 30.77
N GLN A 582 -19.03 -8.45 29.53
CA GLN A 582 -18.81 -9.34 28.40
C GLN A 582 -18.04 -8.66 27.27
N SER A 583 -17.32 -9.48 26.52
CA SER A 583 -16.44 -9.04 25.44
C SER A 583 -17.17 -8.75 24.12
N ASP A 584 -18.36 -9.31 23.95
CA ASP A 584 -19.18 -9.11 22.77
C ASP A 584 -20.24 -8.05 23.08
N PHE A 585 -20.01 -6.83 22.60
CA PHE A 585 -20.93 -5.68 22.77
C PHE A 585 -22.18 -5.80 21.88
N SER A 586 -22.49 -6.99 21.33
CA SER A 586 -23.60 -7.21 20.40
C SER A 586 -24.97 -7.34 21.09
N CYS A 587 -26.00 -6.92 20.34
CA CYS A 587 -27.38 -6.67 20.77
C CYS A 587 -28.01 -7.75 21.65
N ASN A 588 -28.48 -7.32 22.84
CA ASN A 588 -29.28 -8.03 23.85
C ASN A 588 -28.47 -8.78 24.94
N GLN A 589 -27.88 -8.05 25.90
CA GLN A 589 -28.03 -8.23 27.36
C GLN A 589 -26.89 -7.57 28.18
N SER A 590 -27.18 -7.31 29.47
CA SER A 590 -26.32 -6.87 30.59
C SER A 590 -25.64 -5.49 30.51
N SER A 591 -26.31 -4.50 31.13
CA SER A 591 -25.87 -3.17 31.58
C SER A 591 -24.66 -2.51 30.89
N THR A 592 -24.92 -1.85 29.76
CA THR A 592 -24.01 -0.84 29.21
C THR A 592 -24.18 0.50 29.93
N ILE A 593 -23.12 1.02 30.55
CA ILE A 593 -23.11 2.35 31.16
C ILE A 593 -22.35 3.32 30.23
N VAL A 594 -22.89 4.52 30.01
CA VAL A 594 -22.46 5.44 28.94
C VAL A 594 -22.09 6.83 29.49
N SER A 595 -20.97 7.42 29.04
CA SER A 595 -20.57 8.82 29.35
C SER A 595 -19.59 9.39 28.32
N ASN A 596 -19.55 10.72 28.13
CA ASN A 596 -18.78 11.41 27.07
C ASN A 596 -17.31 11.77 27.42
N LYS A 597 -16.89 11.63 28.70
CA LYS A 597 -15.52 12.00 29.15
C LYS A 597 -15.04 11.17 30.33
N LYS A 598 -15.90 10.97 31.32
CA LYS A 598 -15.58 10.21 32.52
C LYS A 598 -16.76 9.34 32.91
N LEU A 599 -16.50 8.05 33.07
CA LEU A 599 -17.47 7.09 33.56
C LEU A 599 -16.98 6.50 34.88
N THR A 600 -17.85 6.47 35.89
CA THR A 600 -17.56 5.83 37.19
C THR A 600 -18.71 4.89 37.54
N PHE A 601 -18.38 3.66 37.94
CA PHE A 601 -19.34 2.59 38.23
C PHE A 601 -18.76 1.59 39.24
N GLU A 602 -19.62 0.74 39.81
CA GLU A 602 -19.27 -0.28 40.80
C GLU A 602 -19.33 -1.67 40.14
N PRO A 603 -18.18 -2.28 39.78
CA PRO A 603 -18.15 -3.63 39.23
C PRO A 603 -18.03 -4.69 40.32
N ASP A 604 -18.31 -5.95 39.97
CA ASP A 604 -17.88 -7.08 40.78
C ASP A 604 -16.34 -7.13 40.86
N GLY A 605 -15.80 -7.46 42.04
CA GLY A 605 -14.36 -7.60 42.24
C GLY A 605 -13.83 -8.90 41.66
N GLY A 606 -12.64 -8.87 41.04
CA GLY A 606 -12.00 -10.08 40.49
C GLY A 606 -12.48 -10.48 39.10
N VAL A 607 -13.25 -9.64 38.41
CA VAL A 607 -13.79 -9.91 37.08
C VAL A 607 -13.03 -9.13 36.02
N ASP A 608 -13.16 -9.57 34.78
CA ASP A 608 -12.70 -8.77 33.64
C ASP A 608 -13.84 -7.84 33.20
N ILE A 609 -13.52 -6.58 32.96
CA ILE A 609 -14.43 -5.61 32.35
C ILE A 609 -13.90 -5.21 30.98
N TYR A 610 -14.80 -4.92 30.06
CA TYR A 610 -14.51 -4.51 28.70
C TYR A 610 -14.94 -3.06 28.51
N ILE A 611 -14.09 -2.28 27.86
CA ILE A 611 -14.27 -0.83 27.65
C ILE A 611 -14.22 -0.57 26.15
N GLU A 612 -15.31 -0.09 25.58
CA GLU A 612 -15.46 0.26 24.17
C GLU A 612 -15.59 1.79 24.03
N LEU A 613 -14.91 2.37 23.04
CA LEU A 613 -14.91 3.81 22.80
C LEU A 613 -15.61 4.17 21.50
N TYR A 614 -16.41 5.24 21.52
CA TYR A 614 -17.13 5.77 20.36
C TYR A 614 -16.82 7.24 20.16
N ALA A 615 -16.75 7.67 18.91
CA ALA A 615 -16.66 9.10 18.62
C ALA A 615 -18.07 9.68 18.64
N ALA A 616 -18.29 10.74 19.43
CA ALA A 616 -19.57 11.47 19.41
C ALA A 616 -19.73 12.35 18.16
N THR A 617 -18.73 12.34 17.27
CA THR A 617 -18.65 13.16 16.06
C THR A 617 -18.11 12.32 14.90
N ASN A 618 -18.38 12.72 13.67
CA ASN A 618 -17.94 12.00 12.46
C ASN A 618 -16.43 12.12 12.18
N ASN A 619 -15.69 12.91 12.96
CA ASN A 619 -14.23 13.02 12.83
C ASN A 619 -13.53 11.87 13.54
N THR A 620 -12.40 11.43 12.98
CA THR A 620 -11.49 10.55 13.71
C THR A 620 -10.83 11.32 14.85
N LEU A 621 -11.01 10.84 16.07
CA LEU A 621 -10.47 11.40 17.29
C LEU A 621 -9.20 10.66 17.71
N ASN A 622 -8.21 11.42 18.18
CA ASN A 622 -7.09 10.90 18.94
C ASN A 622 -7.40 10.95 20.45
N VAL A 623 -7.43 9.79 21.10
CA VAL A 623 -7.92 9.62 22.46
C VAL A 623 -6.83 9.09 23.38
N ASP A 624 -6.72 9.71 24.54
CA ASP A 624 -6.02 9.18 25.71
C ASP A 624 -7.04 8.51 26.63
N LEU A 625 -6.77 7.28 27.06
CA LEU A 625 -7.63 6.47 27.93
C LEU A 625 -6.90 6.14 29.23
N LEU A 626 -7.51 6.45 30.36
CA LEU A 626 -7.02 6.13 31.69
C LEU A 626 -8.09 5.35 32.46
N VAL A 627 -7.68 4.25 33.09
CA VAL A 627 -8.51 3.50 34.03
C VAL A 627 -7.90 3.52 35.43
N SER A 628 -8.74 3.77 36.43
CA SER A 628 -8.40 3.73 37.85
C SER A 628 -9.52 3.07 38.65
N TYR A 629 -9.26 2.65 39.88
CA TYR A 629 -10.27 2.19 40.82
C TYR A 629 -10.04 2.76 42.22
N GLU A 630 -11.09 2.76 43.03
CA GLU A 630 -11.01 2.99 44.46
C GLU A 630 -11.13 1.66 45.20
N CYS A 631 -10.51 1.59 46.38
CA CYS A 631 -10.50 0.40 47.21
C CYS A 631 -11.74 0.30 48.10
N ASN A 632 -12.27 -0.91 48.24
CA ASN A 632 -13.21 -1.26 49.27
C ASN A 632 -12.45 -1.47 50.59
N GLU A 633 -12.41 -0.44 51.44
CA GLU A 633 -11.72 -0.47 52.74
C GLU A 633 -12.19 -1.59 53.68
N SER A 634 -13.38 -2.13 53.45
CA SER A 634 -13.96 -3.23 54.23
C SER A 634 -13.62 -4.62 53.68
N TRP A 635 -12.89 -4.71 52.56
CA TRP A 635 -12.53 -5.98 51.95
C TRP A 635 -11.60 -6.78 52.86
N LYS A 636 -11.91 -8.07 53.01
CA LYS A 636 -11.07 -9.04 53.71
C LYS A 636 -11.01 -10.32 52.89
N PRO A 637 -9.82 -10.90 52.68
CA PRO A 637 -9.71 -12.19 52.03
C PRO A 637 -10.35 -13.28 52.89
N ASN A 638 -10.87 -14.33 52.25
CA ASN A 638 -11.38 -15.50 52.97
C ASN A 638 -10.20 -16.29 53.55
N MET A 639 -9.94 -16.11 54.84
CA MET A 639 -8.76 -16.63 55.55
C MET A 639 -8.85 -18.12 55.95
N THR A 640 -9.76 -18.89 55.37
CA THR A 640 -9.93 -20.31 55.72
C THR A 640 -8.82 -21.21 55.17
N GLU A 641 -8.08 -20.76 54.16
CA GLU A 641 -6.88 -21.43 53.64
C GLU A 641 -5.75 -20.40 53.48
N TYR A 642 -4.65 -20.56 54.23
CA TYR A 642 -3.42 -19.76 54.09
C TYR A 642 -2.66 -20.15 52.82
N SER A 643 -3.28 -19.96 51.66
CA SER A 643 -2.57 -20.11 50.39
C SER A 643 -1.65 -18.91 50.18
N PHE A 644 -0.52 -19.14 49.52
CA PHE A 644 0.41 -18.09 49.13
C PHE A 644 -0.30 -16.96 48.35
N ASP A 645 -1.24 -17.33 47.47
CA ASP A 645 -1.99 -16.38 46.64
C ASP A 645 -2.93 -15.50 47.46
N THR A 646 -3.55 -16.05 48.51
CA THR A 646 -4.41 -15.28 49.43
C THR A 646 -3.60 -14.27 50.24
N MET A 647 -2.41 -14.66 50.71
CA MET A 647 -1.50 -13.76 51.43
C MET A 647 -0.95 -12.66 50.51
N LEU A 648 -0.49 -13.03 49.31
CA LEU A 648 0.02 -12.07 48.33
C LEU A 648 -1.06 -11.07 47.93
N SER A 649 -2.30 -11.53 47.68
CA SER A 649 -3.44 -10.66 47.38
C SER A 649 -3.73 -9.67 48.51
N TYR A 650 -3.59 -10.09 49.77
CA TYR A 650 -3.78 -9.21 50.93
C TYR A 650 -2.67 -8.16 51.04
N CYS A 651 -1.41 -8.54 50.75
CA CYS A 651 -0.29 -7.60 50.72
C CYS A 651 -0.44 -6.55 49.61
N VAL A 652 -0.85 -6.99 48.41
CA VAL A 652 -1.10 -6.09 47.27
C VAL A 652 -2.25 -5.14 47.58
N TYR A 653 -3.33 -5.62 48.20
CA TYR A 653 -4.43 -4.78 48.70
C TYR A 653 -3.93 -3.65 49.62
N HIS A 654 -3.14 -3.98 50.64
CA HIS A 654 -2.63 -2.95 51.57
C HIS A 654 -1.70 -1.94 50.88
N PHE A 655 -0.84 -2.42 49.99
CA PHE A 655 0.06 -1.56 49.21
C PHE A 655 -0.70 -0.60 48.28
N GLU A 656 -1.60 -1.12 47.45
CA GLU A 656 -2.33 -0.33 46.46
C GLU A 656 -3.34 0.63 47.10
N CYS A 657 -3.94 0.24 48.22
CA CYS A 657 -4.93 1.05 48.94
C CYS A 657 -4.30 2.02 49.95
N GLY A 658 -2.97 2.05 50.06
CA GLY A 658 -2.26 2.92 51.00
C GLY A 658 -2.56 2.62 52.47
N LEU A 659 -2.92 1.37 52.78
CA LEU A 659 -3.22 0.90 54.13
C LEU A 659 -1.95 0.42 54.85
N PRO A 660 -1.92 0.43 56.19
CA PRO A 660 -0.77 -0.07 56.95
C PRO A 660 -0.51 -1.55 56.68
N MET A 661 0.69 -1.89 56.20
CA MET A 661 1.06 -3.28 55.92
C MET A 661 0.90 -4.17 57.17
N PRO A 662 0.24 -5.34 57.06
CA PRO A 662 0.05 -6.24 58.19
C PRO A 662 1.38 -6.87 58.62
N GLU A 663 1.80 -6.57 59.84
CA GLU A 663 3.07 -7.07 60.41
C GLU A 663 3.13 -8.61 60.39
N GLY A 664 4.18 -9.17 59.78
CA GLY A 664 4.47 -10.60 59.76
C GLY A 664 3.74 -11.41 58.68
N PHE A 665 2.94 -10.78 57.81
CA PHE A 665 2.24 -11.41 56.67
C PHE A 665 2.85 -11.06 55.32
N CYS A 666 3.36 -9.83 55.20
CA CYS A 666 4.04 -9.22 54.07
C CYS A 666 5.46 -8.81 54.53
#